data_AF-A0A9D3P2V4-F1
#
_entry.id   AF-A0A9D3P2V4-F1
#
_cell.length_a   1.000
_cell.length_b   1.000
_cell.length_c   1.000
_cell.angle_alpha   90.00
_cell.angle_beta   90.00
_cell.angle_gamma   90.00
#
_symmetry.space_group_name_H-M   'P 1'
#
loop_
_entity.id
_entity.type
_entity.pdbx_description
1 polymer ?
#
loop_
_entity_poly.entity_id
_entity_poly.type
_entity_poly.pdbx_seq_one_letter_code
_entity_poly.pdbx_strand_id
1 'polypeptide(L)'
;MSTARTENPVILGLTNQNGQKRGSAKPTGGPGGGGGGPQTTQPTQIKASSTVNNGNSLPVPTANTVIKPGDDWKKNLKLPPKDMRMKTSDVTATKGNEFEDYCLKRELLMGIFEMGWEKPSPIQEESIPIALSGRDILARAKNGTGKSGAYLIPLLERIDLKKDCIQALVIVPTRELALQVSQICIQVSKHMGGVKVMATTGGTNLRDDIMRLDETVHVVIATPGRVLDLIKKGVAKVGQVQMIVLDEADKLLSQDFVQMMEEILSFLPKQRQILLYSATFPLSVQKFMNSHLQKPYEINLMEELTLKGVTQYYAYVTERQKVHCLNTLFSRLQINQSIIFCNSSQRVELLAKKISQLGYSCFYIHAKMRQEHRNRVFHDFRNGLCRNLVCTDLFTRGIDIQAVNVVINFDFPKLGETYLHRIGRSGRFGHLGLAINLITYDDRFNLKGIEEQLGTEIKPIPSSIDKSLYVAEYHSESAEEVKLEIYCTGELLRQVQLAKLFDDNKAFVDMKLNAAPDIVLDAFSNLTKRFPNGTVPPSDLQVFVNTYFANSGKEFEPWSPPDWHDKPKLLSKISDQNLRSWAEELHGLWKSLGRKVSNDVRDNPQMYSMIYCPYPGIVPGGRFTEFYYWDSYWVINGLILSEMVQTAKGMIENFLHMVKRYGFVPNGGRIYYERRSQPPFLPLMMESYYEASKDKEFLRMALPLLENEYRFWMENRSVAVEVNSVKHIMNRYYVQVGQPRPESYAHDAELAEGLPAEAQEKLWTELKAAAESGWDFSSRWYINNLGQNSGSFRDTKTSFIVPVELNALICRNEQVLATFHRILGNEEKARVYDTAVSSRLKAIESVLWDTKQGAWFDYNLLSSTRNSAFYPTNLSPLWAHCYSQPEMGQQALQYLRGSGGLDYPNGVPTSLSQSGQQWDMPNAWPPLQHMLIEGLSQLDLIDAKDLASDLAQRWIQSNWLAYVKYDAMFEKYDVSGDGKPGGGGEYEVQLGFGWTNGVALQLLDKYGNSLSSGGSALGAGFLNGLIYPVVYTMVYYAPF
;
A
#
# COMPACT_ATOMS: atom_id res chain seq x y z
N MET A 1 36.44 11.09 35.90
CA MET A 1 37.63 10.55 36.60
C MET A 1 38.51 9.82 35.58
N SER A 2 39.73 9.42 35.97
CA SER A 2 40.72 8.59 35.23
C SER A 2 40.14 7.62 34.18
N THR A 3 40.61 7.54 32.92
CA THR A 3 41.92 6.99 32.42
C THR A 3 42.15 5.51 32.80
N ALA A 4 42.66 4.59 31.97
CA ALA A 4 43.15 4.56 30.57
C ALA A 4 42.78 3.17 29.93
N ARG A 5 43.29 2.62 28.80
CA ARG A 5 44.55 2.80 28.04
C ARG A 5 44.43 2.24 26.60
N THR A 6 45.40 2.58 25.74
CA THR A 6 45.50 2.27 24.29
C THR A 6 46.33 1.02 23.97
N GLU A 7 46.16 0.46 22.77
CA GLU A 7 47.28 -0.08 21.97
C GLU A 7 47.02 0.11 20.44
N ASN A 8 48.08 0.08 19.61
CA ASN A 8 48.08 0.65 18.24
C ASN A 8 48.78 -0.29 17.21
N PRO A 9 48.67 -0.05 15.88
CA PRO A 9 48.91 -1.07 14.84
C PRO A 9 50.36 -1.17 14.32
N VAL A 10 50.60 -2.18 13.47
CA VAL A 10 51.82 -2.36 12.67
C VAL A 10 51.51 -2.21 11.18
N ILE A 11 52.36 -1.49 10.44
CA ILE A 11 52.30 -1.29 8.98
C ILE A 11 53.68 -1.54 8.39
N LEU A 12 53.76 -2.31 7.29
CA LEU A 12 54.77 -2.31 6.19
C LEU A 12 54.65 -3.63 5.38
N GLY A 13 54.79 -3.68 4.05
CA GLY A 13 54.89 -2.58 3.09
C GLY A 13 55.17 -3.04 1.63
N LEU A 14 54.49 -2.39 0.67
CA LEU A 14 54.92 -2.02 -0.70
C LEU A 14 55.81 -2.96 -1.55
N THR A 15 55.29 -3.39 -2.70
CA THR A 15 55.78 -3.03 -4.07
C THR A 15 54.77 -3.57 -5.12
N ASN A 16 54.14 -2.82 -6.05
CA ASN A 16 54.54 -1.78 -7.01
C ASN A 16 55.19 -2.33 -8.31
N GLN A 17 54.41 -2.53 -9.40
CA GLN A 17 54.54 -1.77 -10.67
C GLN A 17 53.64 -2.27 -11.86
N ASN A 18 53.05 -1.30 -12.58
CA ASN A 18 52.91 -1.12 -14.05
C ASN A 18 52.55 -2.28 -15.02
N GLY A 19 51.69 -2.01 -16.03
CA GLY A 19 51.47 -2.95 -17.16
C GLY A 19 50.39 -2.62 -18.22
N GLN A 20 50.30 -1.38 -18.71
CA GLN A 20 49.21 -0.90 -19.60
C GLN A 20 49.10 -1.52 -21.04
N LYS A 21 47.85 -1.57 -21.55
CA LYS A 21 47.35 -1.27 -22.93
C LYS A 21 47.14 -2.35 -24.03
N ARG A 22 45.88 -2.35 -24.53
CA ARG A 22 45.38 -2.35 -25.95
C ARG A 22 45.58 -3.57 -26.89
N GLY A 23 44.52 -3.91 -27.65
CA GLY A 23 44.69 -4.29 -29.07
C GLY A 23 43.61 -5.10 -29.82
N SER A 24 42.50 -4.47 -30.23
CA SER A 24 41.72 -4.72 -31.48
C SER A 24 41.79 -6.06 -32.27
N ALA A 25 40.78 -6.91 -32.08
CA ALA A 25 39.74 -7.35 -33.04
C ALA A 25 40.01 -7.77 -34.54
N LYS A 26 39.30 -8.87 -34.94
CA LYS A 26 38.75 -9.23 -36.29
C LYS A 26 39.75 -9.72 -37.40
N PRO A 27 39.27 -10.36 -38.52
CA PRO A 27 38.41 -11.56 -38.59
C PRO A 27 38.76 -12.53 -39.78
N THR A 28 37.98 -13.62 -39.97
CA THR A 28 37.91 -14.50 -41.20
C THR A 28 39.20 -15.26 -41.60
N GLY A 29 39.20 -16.37 -42.37
CA GLY A 29 38.16 -17.21 -42.99
C GLY A 29 38.78 -18.53 -43.53
N GLY A 30 38.00 -19.45 -44.12
CA GLY A 30 38.49 -20.71 -44.74
C GLY A 30 39.03 -20.55 -46.18
N PRO A 31 39.11 -21.60 -47.05
CA PRO A 31 38.53 -22.97 -46.92
C PRO A 31 39.36 -24.18 -47.49
N GLY A 32 38.83 -25.41 -47.36
CA GLY A 32 39.12 -26.58 -48.22
C GLY A 32 40.31 -27.50 -47.82
N GLY A 33 40.33 -28.80 -48.16
CA GLY A 33 39.26 -29.66 -48.72
C GLY A 33 39.73 -31.06 -49.20
N GLY A 34 38.99 -32.13 -48.83
CA GLY A 34 39.15 -33.52 -49.32
C GLY A 34 40.25 -34.38 -48.66
N GLY A 35 40.14 -35.71 -48.53
CA GLY A 35 38.97 -36.60 -48.72
C GLY A 35 39.33 -38.11 -48.84
N GLY A 36 38.52 -39.01 -48.24
CA GLY A 36 38.52 -40.47 -48.50
C GLY A 36 38.83 -41.41 -47.32
N GLY A 37 38.13 -42.55 -47.22
CA GLY A 37 38.39 -43.65 -46.26
C GLY A 37 37.27 -43.87 -45.20
N PRO A 38 36.71 -45.09 -45.01
CA PRO A 38 35.50 -45.29 -44.21
C PRO A 38 35.61 -46.11 -42.89
N GLN A 39 34.69 -45.80 -41.97
CA GLN A 39 33.99 -46.68 -41.01
C GLN A 39 34.66 -47.32 -39.77
N THR A 40 33.76 -47.57 -38.79
CA THR A 40 33.79 -48.57 -37.70
C THR A 40 34.70 -48.42 -36.47
N THR A 41 34.09 -47.89 -35.40
CA THR A 41 34.03 -48.45 -34.02
C THR A 41 35.31 -48.81 -33.23
N GLN A 42 35.44 -48.24 -32.04
CA GLN A 42 36.19 -48.82 -30.91
C GLN A 42 35.23 -49.27 -29.78
N PRO A 43 35.53 -50.36 -29.04
CA PRO A 43 34.61 -51.00 -28.09
C PRO A 43 34.82 -50.59 -26.62
N THR A 44 34.00 -51.15 -25.73
CA THR A 44 33.97 -50.89 -24.27
C THR A 44 34.42 -52.13 -23.47
N GLN A 45 34.81 -51.92 -22.20
CA GLN A 45 34.72 -52.92 -21.09
C GLN A 45 35.82 -54.04 -21.11
N ILE A 46 36.15 -54.82 -20.06
CA ILE A 46 35.58 -55.14 -18.72
C ILE A 46 36.70 -55.50 -17.69
N LYS A 47 36.40 -55.54 -16.38
CA LYS A 47 37.00 -56.30 -15.23
C LYS A 47 38.01 -55.58 -14.28
N ALA A 48 38.10 -55.89 -12.97
CA ALA A 48 37.16 -56.52 -12.01
C ALA A 48 37.59 -56.45 -10.50
N SER A 49 36.60 -56.39 -9.60
CA SER A 49 36.45 -57.07 -8.27
C SER A 49 37.46 -56.96 -7.08
N SER A 50 36.85 -56.90 -5.86
CA SER A 50 37.24 -57.54 -4.56
C SER A 50 38.21 -56.81 -3.59
N THR A 51 38.21 -56.95 -2.24
CA THR A 51 37.23 -57.40 -1.19
C THR A 51 37.77 -57.12 0.26
N VAL A 52 36.87 -57.06 1.28
CA VAL A 52 37.06 -57.49 2.73
C VAL A 52 38.06 -56.68 3.62
N ASN A 53 37.78 -56.24 4.87
CA ASN A 53 36.62 -56.18 5.81
C ASN A 53 36.77 -54.91 6.72
N ASN A 54 36.07 -54.58 7.82
CA ASN A 54 35.16 -55.25 8.80
C ASN A 54 33.95 -54.30 9.12
N GLY A 55 33.12 -54.30 10.20
CA GLY A 55 33.06 -54.94 11.53
C GLY A 55 33.37 -53.93 12.67
N ASN A 56 32.63 -53.79 13.80
CA ASN A 56 31.42 -54.50 14.30
C ASN A 56 30.68 -53.74 15.46
N SER A 57 29.40 -54.09 15.72
CA SER A 57 28.54 -53.85 16.92
C SER A 57 27.95 -52.45 17.27
N LEU A 58 26.80 -52.46 17.97
CA LEU A 58 25.78 -51.39 18.12
C LEU A 58 25.62 -50.91 19.58
N PRO A 59 24.90 -49.78 19.82
CA PRO A 59 23.52 -49.92 20.35
C PRO A 59 22.47 -49.04 19.61
N VAL A 60 21.20 -49.09 20.07
CA VAL A 60 19.99 -48.54 19.40
C VAL A 60 19.31 -47.44 20.28
N PRO A 61 18.09 -46.90 20.04
CA PRO A 61 17.94 -45.48 19.75
C PRO A 61 17.18 -44.64 20.81
N THR A 62 17.32 -43.31 20.74
CA THR A 62 16.36 -42.33 21.30
C THR A 62 16.09 -41.20 20.32
N ALA A 63 14.91 -40.59 20.42
CA ALA A 63 14.36 -39.71 19.37
C ALA A 63 14.97 -38.30 19.32
N ASN A 64 15.15 -37.79 18.10
CA ASN A 64 14.69 -36.45 17.64
C ASN A 64 15.20 -36.19 16.21
N THR A 65 14.36 -36.43 15.21
CA THR A 65 14.66 -36.13 13.80
C THR A 65 14.52 -34.64 13.51
N VAL A 66 15.56 -33.87 13.85
CA VAL A 66 15.73 -32.49 13.38
C VAL A 66 15.89 -32.49 11.86
N ILE A 67 15.04 -31.71 11.17
CA ILE A 67 15.10 -31.50 9.72
C ILE A 67 16.45 -30.83 9.38
N LYS A 68 17.19 -31.39 8.41
CA LYS A 68 18.53 -30.88 8.06
C LYS A 68 18.46 -29.65 7.15
N PRO A 69 19.40 -28.68 7.28
CA PRO A 69 19.40 -27.49 6.43
C PRO A 69 19.64 -27.80 4.95
N GLY A 70 18.75 -27.31 4.07
CA GLY A 70 18.86 -27.46 2.62
C GLY A 70 17.88 -26.63 1.78
N ASP A 71 17.18 -25.67 2.39
CA ASP A 71 15.98 -25.02 1.82
C ASP A 71 16.27 -23.84 0.87
N ASP A 72 17.45 -23.82 0.24
CA ASP A 72 17.81 -22.83 -0.78
C ASP A 72 17.00 -22.97 -2.09
N TRP A 73 16.32 -24.10 -2.31
CA TRP A 73 15.47 -24.28 -3.49
C TRP A 73 14.22 -23.40 -3.45
N LYS A 74 13.61 -23.20 -2.27
CA LYS A 74 12.45 -22.31 -2.08
C LYS A 74 12.78 -20.86 -2.47
N LYS A 75 14.00 -20.39 -2.18
CA LYS A 75 14.51 -19.06 -2.57
C LYS A 75 14.62 -18.83 -4.08
N ASN A 76 14.67 -19.91 -4.88
CA ASN A 76 14.81 -19.84 -6.33
C ASN A 76 13.47 -19.99 -7.09
N LEU A 77 12.35 -20.19 -6.37
CA LEU A 77 11.02 -20.29 -6.97
C LEU A 77 10.46 -18.91 -7.33
N LYS A 78 9.75 -18.81 -8.45
CA LYS A 78 9.01 -17.58 -8.81
C LYS A 78 7.60 -17.65 -8.27
N LEU A 79 7.46 -17.39 -6.97
CA LEU A 79 6.17 -17.37 -6.29
C LEU A 79 5.27 -16.23 -6.82
N PRO A 80 3.94 -16.46 -6.98
CA PRO A 80 3.00 -15.41 -7.33
C PRO A 80 2.74 -14.46 -6.14
N PRO A 81 2.16 -13.27 -6.37
CA PRO A 81 1.73 -12.37 -5.29
C PRO A 81 0.76 -13.06 -4.33
N LYS A 82 0.95 -12.86 -3.02
CA LYS A 82 0.12 -13.48 -1.98
C LYS A 82 -1.31 -12.95 -2.01
N ASP A 83 -2.29 -13.86 -2.01
CA ASP A 83 -3.71 -13.50 -2.00
C ASP A 83 -4.19 -13.21 -0.58
N MET A 84 -4.17 -11.91 -0.24
CA MET A 84 -4.53 -11.34 1.07
C MET A 84 -6.04 -11.22 1.31
N ARG A 85 -6.89 -11.64 0.36
CA ARG A 85 -8.35 -11.59 0.53
C ARG A 85 -8.79 -12.59 1.60
N MET A 86 -9.76 -12.20 2.44
CA MET A 86 -10.42 -13.09 3.41
C MET A 86 -10.88 -14.41 2.78
N LYS A 87 -10.78 -15.51 3.54
CA LYS A 87 -11.16 -16.88 3.12
C LYS A 87 -12.00 -17.57 4.22
N THR A 88 -13.15 -18.14 3.85
CA THR A 88 -14.06 -18.86 4.74
C THR A 88 -13.49 -20.20 5.23
N SER A 89 -14.09 -20.71 6.32
CA SER A 89 -13.68 -21.94 6.99
C SER A 89 -13.72 -23.20 6.11
N ASP A 90 -14.56 -23.27 5.08
CA ASP A 90 -14.56 -24.38 4.12
C ASP A 90 -13.36 -24.37 3.14
N VAL A 91 -12.42 -23.43 3.31
CA VAL A 91 -11.08 -23.42 2.68
C VAL A 91 -9.95 -23.27 3.69
N THR A 92 -10.18 -22.75 4.90
CA THR A 92 -9.13 -22.51 5.92
C THR A 92 -9.12 -23.46 7.12
N ALA A 93 -10.22 -24.17 7.42
CA ALA A 93 -10.31 -25.08 8.58
C ALA A 93 -9.62 -26.43 8.31
N THR A 94 -8.29 -26.39 8.27
CA THR A 94 -7.40 -27.54 8.09
C THR A 94 -7.05 -28.19 9.44
N LYS A 95 -6.54 -29.42 9.39
CA LYS A 95 -5.97 -30.15 10.54
C LYS A 95 -4.51 -29.76 10.83
N GLY A 96 -3.95 -28.84 10.03
CA GLY A 96 -2.61 -28.28 10.21
C GLY A 96 -1.49 -28.98 9.45
N ASN A 97 -1.80 -29.88 8.51
CA ASN A 97 -0.77 -30.52 7.67
C ASN A 97 -0.31 -29.57 6.55
N GLU A 98 0.96 -29.66 6.17
CA GLU A 98 1.55 -28.96 5.03
C GLU A 98 1.66 -29.87 3.80
N PHE A 99 1.89 -29.32 2.61
CA PHE A 99 2.11 -30.14 1.40
C PHE A 99 3.35 -31.04 1.49
N GLU A 100 4.35 -30.65 2.30
CA GLU A 100 5.59 -31.39 2.46
C GLU A 100 5.41 -32.68 3.28
N ASP A 101 4.40 -32.75 4.14
CA ASP A 101 4.07 -33.93 4.97
C ASP A 101 3.60 -35.14 4.13
N TYR A 102 3.02 -34.88 2.96
CA TYR A 102 2.55 -35.93 2.03
C TYR A 102 3.69 -36.68 1.31
N CYS A 103 4.95 -36.35 1.60
CA CYS A 103 6.15 -37.06 1.09
C CYS A 103 6.21 -37.15 -0.45
N LEU A 104 5.71 -36.11 -1.13
CA LEU A 104 5.65 -36.00 -2.60
C LEU A 104 7.04 -35.84 -3.23
N LYS A 105 7.15 -36.14 -4.53
CA LYS A 105 8.31 -35.78 -5.37
C LYS A 105 8.63 -34.29 -5.22
N ARG A 106 9.92 -33.98 -5.08
CA ARG A 106 10.43 -32.60 -4.95
C ARG A 106 10.00 -31.72 -6.11
N GLU A 107 10.02 -32.29 -7.31
CA GLU A 107 9.65 -31.63 -8.57
C GLU A 107 8.15 -31.29 -8.61
N LEU A 108 7.32 -32.09 -7.94
CA LEU A 108 5.89 -31.84 -7.78
C LEU A 108 5.64 -30.74 -6.72
N LEU A 109 6.36 -30.76 -5.59
CA LEU A 109 6.34 -29.68 -4.59
C LEU A 109 6.76 -28.33 -5.18
N MET A 110 7.78 -28.29 -6.04
CA MET A 110 8.17 -27.07 -6.77
C MET A 110 7.05 -26.49 -7.63
N GLY A 111 6.25 -27.35 -8.29
CA GLY A 111 5.08 -26.92 -9.07
C GLY A 111 3.90 -26.47 -8.22
N ILE A 112 3.71 -27.07 -7.03
CA ILE A 112 2.69 -26.67 -6.05
C ILE A 112 3.00 -25.27 -5.49
N PHE A 113 4.23 -25.01 -5.07
CA PHE A 113 4.61 -23.69 -4.52
C PHE A 113 4.63 -22.59 -5.60
N GLU A 114 5.07 -22.85 -6.84
CA GLU A 114 4.96 -21.86 -7.93
C GLU A 114 3.51 -21.58 -8.38
N MET A 115 2.56 -22.46 -8.06
CA MET A 115 1.13 -22.19 -8.22
C MET A 115 0.55 -21.30 -7.10
N GLY A 116 1.37 -20.90 -6.11
CA GLY A 116 0.94 -20.13 -4.94
C GLY A 116 0.17 -20.94 -3.90
N TRP A 117 0.27 -22.27 -3.96
CA TRP A 117 -0.41 -23.16 -3.02
C TRP A 117 0.50 -23.39 -1.80
N GLU A 118 0.43 -22.47 -0.84
CA GLU A 118 1.22 -22.55 0.41
C GLU A 118 0.80 -23.75 1.27
N LYS A 119 -0.51 -23.92 1.49
CA LYS A 119 -1.11 -24.95 2.35
C LYS A 119 -2.23 -25.72 1.63
N PRO A 120 -2.44 -27.01 1.95
CA PRO A 120 -3.56 -27.78 1.42
C PRO A 120 -4.90 -27.22 1.93
N SER A 121 -5.92 -27.16 1.07
CA SER A 121 -7.31 -26.92 1.52
C SER A 121 -7.91 -28.19 2.15
N PRO A 122 -9.00 -28.13 2.93
CA PRO A 122 -9.56 -29.30 3.61
C PRO A 122 -9.90 -30.49 2.68
N ILE A 123 -10.34 -30.21 1.44
CA ILE A 123 -10.58 -31.28 0.44
C ILE A 123 -9.29 -31.88 -0.10
N GLN A 124 -8.20 -31.13 -0.12
CA GLN A 124 -6.86 -31.62 -0.48
C GLN A 124 -6.28 -32.46 0.67
N GLU A 125 -6.41 -31.97 1.90
CA GLU A 125 -5.94 -32.65 3.12
C GLU A 125 -6.62 -34.01 3.36
N GLU A 126 -7.93 -34.14 3.11
CA GLU A 126 -8.61 -35.44 3.12
C GLU A 126 -8.29 -36.31 1.89
N SER A 127 -8.18 -35.73 0.69
CA SER A 127 -8.06 -36.53 -0.54
C SER A 127 -6.64 -37.07 -0.78
N ILE A 128 -5.62 -36.23 -0.62
CA ILE A 128 -4.25 -36.54 -1.06
C ILE A 128 -3.70 -37.82 -0.40
N PRO A 129 -3.64 -37.95 0.94
CA PRO A 129 -3.08 -39.15 1.58
C PRO A 129 -3.87 -40.42 1.23
N ILE A 130 -5.19 -40.32 1.11
CA ILE A 130 -6.07 -41.44 0.77
C ILE A 130 -5.87 -41.87 -0.70
N ALA A 131 -5.76 -40.91 -1.63
CA ALA A 131 -5.50 -41.20 -3.03
C ALA A 131 -4.08 -41.77 -3.25
N LEU A 132 -3.08 -41.28 -2.50
CA LEU A 132 -1.73 -41.87 -2.49
C LEU A 132 -1.77 -43.34 -2.03
N SER A 133 -2.57 -43.66 -1.00
CA SER A 133 -2.75 -45.05 -0.52
C SER A 133 -3.36 -46.02 -1.55
N GLY A 134 -3.90 -45.51 -2.66
CA GLY A 134 -4.48 -46.31 -3.74
C GLY A 134 -5.96 -46.67 -3.58
N ARG A 135 -6.65 -46.14 -2.57
CA ARG A 135 -8.10 -46.32 -2.40
C ARG A 135 -8.91 -45.46 -3.37
N ASP A 136 -10.08 -45.97 -3.76
CA ASP A 136 -11.10 -45.16 -4.42
C ASP A 136 -11.61 -44.05 -3.48
N ILE A 137 -12.01 -42.92 -4.06
CA ILE A 137 -12.56 -41.78 -3.32
C ILE A 137 -13.95 -41.42 -3.86
N LEU A 138 -14.88 -41.22 -2.94
CA LEU A 138 -16.13 -40.51 -3.16
C LEU A 138 -16.04 -39.15 -2.44
N ALA A 139 -15.93 -38.06 -3.19
CA ALA A 139 -15.78 -36.73 -2.63
C ALA A 139 -16.97 -35.82 -2.96
N ARG A 140 -17.66 -35.36 -1.91
CA ARG A 140 -18.63 -34.28 -1.98
C ARG A 140 -17.94 -32.96 -1.63
N ALA A 141 -17.81 -32.08 -2.61
CA ALA A 141 -17.14 -30.80 -2.44
C ALA A 141 -17.72 -29.72 -3.35
N LYS A 142 -17.90 -28.52 -2.78
CA LYS A 142 -18.40 -27.33 -3.49
C LYS A 142 -17.39 -26.92 -4.58
N ASN A 143 -17.89 -26.27 -5.62
CA ASN A 143 -17.02 -25.65 -6.62
C ASN A 143 -16.22 -24.49 -6.00
N GLY A 144 -14.94 -24.35 -6.36
CA GLY A 144 -14.04 -23.33 -5.80
C GLY A 144 -13.29 -23.72 -4.51
N THR A 145 -13.40 -24.96 -4.03
CA THR A 145 -12.74 -25.46 -2.79
C THR A 145 -11.32 -26.00 -2.98
N GLY A 146 -10.79 -26.03 -4.22
CA GLY A 146 -9.49 -26.62 -4.54
C GLY A 146 -9.52 -28.06 -5.05
N LYS A 147 -10.70 -28.61 -5.39
CA LYS A 147 -10.92 -29.96 -5.96
C LYS A 147 -9.81 -30.43 -6.93
N SER A 148 -9.44 -29.60 -7.90
CA SER A 148 -8.44 -29.98 -8.92
C SER A 148 -7.05 -30.25 -8.35
N GLY A 149 -6.60 -29.53 -7.32
CA GLY A 149 -5.36 -29.88 -6.63
C GLY A 149 -5.47 -31.23 -5.90
N ALA A 150 -6.63 -31.49 -5.29
CA ALA A 150 -6.89 -32.68 -4.48
C ALA A 150 -6.78 -33.99 -5.27
N TYR A 151 -7.12 -33.99 -6.57
CA TYR A 151 -6.93 -35.14 -7.46
C TYR A 151 -5.68 -35.06 -8.36
N LEU A 152 -5.24 -33.88 -8.81
CA LEU A 152 -4.08 -33.78 -9.70
C LEU A 152 -2.75 -34.09 -8.99
N ILE A 153 -2.60 -33.73 -7.72
CA ILE A 153 -1.38 -34.01 -6.94
C ILE A 153 -1.13 -35.54 -6.83
N PRO A 154 -2.06 -36.37 -6.29
CA PRO A 154 -1.85 -37.82 -6.20
C PRO A 154 -1.86 -38.52 -7.56
N LEU A 155 -2.52 -37.96 -8.58
CA LEU A 155 -2.45 -38.44 -9.96
C LEU A 155 -1.04 -38.27 -10.52
N LEU A 156 -0.45 -37.07 -10.40
CA LEU A 156 0.88 -36.77 -10.89
C LEU A 156 1.96 -37.55 -10.13
N GLU A 157 1.81 -37.70 -8.81
CA GLU A 157 2.71 -38.53 -8.01
C GLU A 157 2.72 -39.99 -8.48
N ARG A 158 1.59 -40.53 -8.96
CA ARG A 158 1.54 -41.92 -9.46
C ARG A 158 2.05 -42.12 -10.89
N ILE A 159 2.45 -41.06 -11.61
CA ILE A 159 3.03 -41.19 -12.96
C ILE A 159 4.46 -41.73 -12.93
N ASP A 160 4.70 -42.79 -13.71
CA ASP A 160 6.00 -43.38 -13.99
C ASP A 160 6.49 -42.93 -15.39
N LEU A 161 7.42 -41.97 -15.41
CA LEU A 161 7.97 -41.40 -16.65
C LEU A 161 8.86 -42.35 -17.46
N LYS A 162 9.04 -43.61 -17.02
CA LYS A 162 9.74 -44.66 -17.78
C LYS A 162 8.80 -45.43 -18.72
N LYS A 163 7.52 -45.06 -18.79
CA LYS A 163 6.49 -45.76 -19.57
C LYS A 163 5.74 -44.78 -20.47
N ASP A 164 6.08 -44.81 -21.76
CA ASP A 164 5.43 -44.04 -22.82
C ASP A 164 4.00 -44.54 -23.14
N CYS A 165 3.10 -44.42 -22.17
CA CYS A 165 1.70 -44.83 -22.29
C CYS A 165 0.77 -43.97 -21.43
N ILE A 166 -0.53 -43.97 -21.75
CA ILE A 166 -1.56 -43.29 -20.97
C ILE A 166 -1.74 -44.03 -19.63
N GLN A 167 -1.38 -43.38 -18.53
CA GLN A 167 -1.41 -43.93 -17.17
C GLN A 167 -2.58 -43.38 -16.35
N ALA A 168 -3.08 -42.18 -16.67
CA ALA A 168 -4.20 -41.56 -15.99
C ALA A 168 -5.20 -40.88 -16.94
N LEU A 169 -6.48 -40.94 -16.56
CA LEU A 169 -7.59 -40.26 -17.23
C LEU A 169 -8.27 -39.28 -16.26
N VAL A 170 -8.60 -38.07 -16.74
CA VAL A 170 -9.50 -37.15 -16.04
C VAL A 170 -10.67 -36.83 -16.95
N ILE A 171 -11.87 -37.26 -16.56
CA ILE A 171 -13.09 -37.07 -17.33
C ILE A 171 -13.89 -35.89 -16.76
N VAL A 172 -14.36 -35.02 -17.65
CA VAL A 172 -15.04 -33.76 -17.33
C VAL A 172 -16.19 -33.48 -18.30
N PRO A 173 -17.31 -32.87 -17.86
CA PRO A 173 -18.50 -32.72 -18.71
C PRO A 173 -18.41 -31.60 -19.76
N THR A 174 -17.52 -30.61 -19.58
CA THR A 174 -17.38 -29.45 -20.50
C THR A 174 -15.98 -29.37 -21.09
N ARG A 175 -15.87 -28.77 -22.28
CA ARG A 175 -14.59 -28.64 -23.02
C ARG A 175 -13.69 -27.62 -22.35
N GLU A 176 -14.33 -26.59 -21.82
CA GLU A 176 -13.77 -25.44 -21.16
C GLU A 176 -13.18 -25.84 -19.78
N LEU A 177 -13.82 -26.76 -19.04
CA LEU A 177 -13.22 -27.37 -17.84
C LEU A 177 -12.02 -28.28 -18.20
N ALA A 178 -12.07 -29.04 -19.30
CA ALA A 178 -10.93 -29.85 -19.73
C ALA A 178 -9.68 -28.99 -19.99
N LEU A 179 -9.86 -27.84 -20.66
CA LEU A 179 -8.79 -26.86 -20.84
C LEU A 179 -8.26 -26.32 -19.51
N GLN A 180 -9.14 -25.90 -18.58
CA GLN A 180 -8.73 -25.42 -17.26
C GLN A 180 -7.95 -26.47 -16.44
N VAL A 181 -8.46 -27.69 -16.33
CA VAL A 181 -7.80 -28.77 -15.57
C VAL A 181 -6.47 -29.15 -16.23
N SER A 182 -6.38 -29.12 -17.56
CA SER A 182 -5.10 -29.35 -18.26
C SER A 182 -4.08 -28.24 -18.02
N GLN A 183 -4.49 -26.98 -17.95
CA GLN A 183 -3.60 -25.87 -17.60
C GLN A 183 -3.05 -26.02 -16.18
N ILE A 184 -3.91 -26.35 -15.20
CA ILE A 184 -3.49 -26.62 -13.82
C ILE A 184 -2.52 -27.81 -13.77
N CYS A 185 -2.85 -28.91 -14.44
CA CYS A 185 -2.01 -30.11 -14.49
C CYS A 185 -0.63 -29.83 -15.10
N ILE A 186 -0.55 -29.01 -16.16
CA ILE A 186 0.71 -28.62 -16.81
C ILE A 186 1.56 -27.72 -15.90
N GLN A 187 0.97 -26.77 -15.17
CA GLN A 187 1.74 -25.91 -14.26
C GLN A 187 2.22 -26.68 -13.01
N VAL A 188 1.37 -27.52 -12.41
CA VAL A 188 1.73 -28.34 -11.24
C VAL A 188 2.81 -29.40 -11.60
N SER A 189 2.81 -29.93 -12.83
CA SER A 189 3.84 -30.87 -13.30
C SER A 189 5.07 -30.24 -13.97
N LYS A 190 5.16 -28.90 -14.02
CA LYS A 190 6.15 -28.11 -14.77
C LYS A 190 7.61 -28.55 -14.55
N HIS A 191 7.99 -28.86 -13.32
CA HIS A 191 9.38 -29.24 -12.97
C HIS A 191 9.64 -30.76 -13.07
N MET A 192 8.61 -31.58 -13.28
CA MET A 192 8.73 -33.05 -13.30
C MET A 192 9.46 -33.61 -14.55
N GLY A 193 10.07 -32.77 -15.38
CA GLY A 193 11.06 -33.15 -16.40
C GLY A 193 10.58 -33.99 -17.59
N GLY A 194 9.34 -34.50 -17.59
CA GLY A 194 8.87 -35.40 -18.65
C GLY A 194 7.36 -35.63 -18.76
N VAL A 195 6.54 -35.18 -17.80
CA VAL A 195 5.07 -35.39 -17.85
C VAL A 195 4.48 -34.82 -19.14
N LYS A 196 3.61 -35.59 -19.79
CA LYS A 196 2.93 -35.20 -21.04
C LYS A 196 1.42 -35.24 -20.81
N VAL A 197 0.82 -34.05 -20.71
CA VAL A 197 -0.62 -33.85 -20.54
C VAL A 197 -1.24 -33.55 -21.90
N MET A 198 -2.42 -34.11 -22.18
CA MET A 198 -3.21 -33.82 -23.38
C MET A 198 -4.66 -33.49 -23.00
N ALA A 199 -5.20 -32.40 -23.54
CA ALA A 199 -6.62 -32.10 -23.49
C ALA A 199 -7.29 -32.52 -24.81
N THR A 200 -8.36 -33.31 -24.77
CA THR A 200 -9.09 -33.78 -25.96
C THR A 200 -10.60 -33.67 -25.76
N THR A 201 -11.29 -32.95 -26.65
CA THR A 201 -12.70 -32.62 -26.45
C THR A 201 -13.45 -32.61 -27.78
N GLY A 202 -14.78 -32.73 -27.76
CA GLY A 202 -15.61 -32.71 -28.98
C GLY A 202 -15.56 -31.41 -29.83
N GLY A 203 -14.65 -30.49 -29.55
CA GLY A 203 -14.40 -29.26 -30.31
C GLY A 203 -12.97 -29.08 -30.84
N THR A 204 -12.01 -29.95 -30.48
CA THR A 204 -10.69 -29.99 -31.15
C THR A 204 -10.79 -30.80 -32.44
N ASN A 205 -9.88 -30.56 -33.40
CA ASN A 205 -9.80 -31.32 -34.63
C ASN A 205 -9.39 -32.78 -34.32
N LEU A 206 -10.22 -33.74 -34.73
CA LEU A 206 -9.97 -35.16 -34.46
C LEU A 206 -8.66 -35.66 -35.12
N ARG A 207 -8.27 -35.11 -36.28
CA ARG A 207 -7.00 -35.48 -36.93
C ARG A 207 -5.80 -35.08 -36.08
N ASP A 208 -5.84 -33.88 -35.50
CA ASP A 208 -4.73 -33.33 -34.73
C ASP A 208 -4.65 -34.00 -33.35
N ASP A 209 -5.80 -34.34 -32.75
CA ASP A 209 -5.89 -35.21 -31.58
C ASP A 209 -5.26 -36.59 -31.84
N ILE A 210 -5.50 -37.20 -33.00
CA ILE A 210 -4.91 -38.50 -33.38
C ILE A 210 -3.41 -38.37 -33.56
N MET A 211 -2.93 -37.39 -34.34
CA MET A 211 -1.49 -37.16 -34.55
C MET A 211 -0.75 -36.84 -33.24
N ARG A 212 -1.41 -36.16 -32.29
CA ARG A 212 -0.84 -35.93 -30.95
C ARG A 212 -0.76 -37.20 -30.10
N LEU A 213 -1.55 -38.23 -30.38
CA LEU A 213 -1.49 -39.54 -29.70
C LEU A 213 -0.47 -40.51 -30.31
N ASP A 214 0.16 -40.16 -31.44
CA ASP A 214 1.36 -40.85 -31.94
C ASP A 214 2.62 -40.49 -31.10
N GLU A 215 2.61 -39.32 -30.45
CA GLU A 215 3.59 -38.91 -29.43
C GLU A 215 3.18 -39.38 -28.02
N THR A 216 4.15 -39.51 -27.11
CA THR A 216 3.89 -39.85 -25.70
C THR A 216 2.85 -38.93 -25.04
N VAL A 217 1.84 -39.54 -24.41
CA VAL A 217 0.88 -38.92 -23.50
C VAL A 217 0.78 -39.76 -22.24
N HIS A 218 1.05 -39.15 -21.08
CA HIS A 218 0.96 -39.78 -19.77
C HIS A 218 -0.42 -39.57 -19.14
N VAL A 219 -1.01 -38.38 -19.32
CA VAL A 219 -2.29 -37.95 -18.74
C VAL A 219 -3.22 -37.41 -19.83
N VAL A 220 -4.41 -37.99 -19.96
CA VAL A 220 -5.46 -37.53 -20.89
C VAL A 220 -6.62 -36.91 -20.10
N ILE A 221 -6.99 -35.68 -20.47
CA ILE A 221 -8.05 -34.88 -19.82
C ILE A 221 -9.13 -34.59 -20.86
N ALA A 222 -10.35 -35.10 -20.67
CA ALA A 222 -11.28 -35.26 -21.79
C ALA A 222 -12.78 -35.19 -21.47
N THR A 223 -13.56 -34.87 -22.50
CA THR A 223 -15.02 -35.01 -22.48
C THR A 223 -15.44 -36.41 -22.95
N PRO A 224 -16.40 -37.11 -22.30
CA PRO A 224 -16.69 -38.54 -22.50
C PRO A 224 -16.72 -39.01 -23.96
N GLY A 225 -17.59 -38.41 -24.79
CA GLY A 225 -17.79 -38.85 -26.17
C GLY A 225 -16.55 -38.75 -27.07
N ARG A 226 -15.58 -37.87 -26.78
CA ARG A 226 -14.34 -37.76 -27.59
C ARG A 226 -13.30 -38.79 -27.17
N VAL A 227 -13.08 -39.00 -25.87
CA VAL A 227 -12.14 -40.05 -25.43
C VAL A 227 -12.66 -41.43 -25.79
N LEU A 228 -13.98 -41.66 -25.70
CA LEU A 228 -14.61 -42.91 -26.14
C LEU A 228 -14.42 -43.18 -27.64
N ASP A 229 -14.56 -42.16 -28.50
CA ASP A 229 -14.30 -42.26 -29.95
C ASP A 229 -12.82 -42.59 -30.25
N LEU A 230 -11.88 -41.95 -29.53
CA LEU A 230 -10.44 -42.23 -29.66
C LEU A 230 -10.04 -43.63 -29.14
N ILE A 231 -10.70 -44.13 -28.08
CA ILE A 231 -10.51 -45.50 -27.58
C ILE A 231 -11.05 -46.51 -28.60
N LYS A 232 -12.27 -46.33 -29.11
CA LYS A 232 -12.90 -47.24 -30.09
C LYS A 232 -12.11 -47.34 -31.40
N LYS A 233 -11.41 -46.27 -31.80
CA LYS A 233 -10.51 -46.27 -32.97
C LYS A 233 -9.16 -46.94 -32.71
N GLY A 234 -8.88 -47.41 -31.49
CA GLY A 234 -7.59 -48.00 -31.10
C GLY A 234 -6.43 -47.00 -30.94
N VAL A 235 -6.73 -45.69 -31.00
CA VAL A 235 -5.72 -44.61 -30.94
C VAL A 235 -5.37 -44.32 -29.48
N ALA A 236 -6.36 -44.06 -28.63
CA ALA A 236 -6.15 -43.89 -27.19
C ALA A 236 -6.01 -45.26 -26.51
N LYS A 237 -4.76 -45.75 -26.42
CA LYS A 237 -4.40 -47.04 -25.81
C LYS A 237 -4.48 -46.99 -24.28
N VAL A 238 -5.69 -47.15 -23.75
CA VAL A 238 -5.99 -47.02 -22.30
C VAL A 238 -5.73 -48.27 -21.45
N GLY A 239 -5.21 -49.36 -22.03
CA GLY A 239 -4.95 -50.64 -21.35
C GLY A 239 -3.84 -50.62 -20.27
N GLN A 240 -3.23 -49.47 -19.99
CA GLN A 240 -2.28 -49.25 -18.89
C GLN A 240 -2.77 -48.22 -17.86
N VAL A 241 -3.98 -47.66 -18.02
CA VAL A 241 -4.53 -46.63 -17.11
C VAL A 241 -4.75 -47.21 -15.72
N GLN A 242 -4.03 -46.66 -14.73
CA GLN A 242 -4.09 -47.06 -13.32
C GLN A 242 -5.08 -46.21 -12.52
N MET A 243 -5.37 -44.99 -12.97
CA MET A 243 -6.26 -44.05 -12.27
C MET A 243 -7.21 -43.36 -13.25
N ILE A 244 -8.50 -43.27 -12.87
CA ILE A 244 -9.49 -42.42 -13.54
C ILE A 244 -10.16 -41.48 -12.54
N VAL A 245 -10.22 -40.20 -12.90
CA VAL A 245 -10.89 -39.15 -12.14
C VAL A 245 -12.17 -38.73 -12.86
N LEU A 246 -13.25 -38.53 -12.11
CA LEU A 246 -14.51 -37.94 -12.58
C LEU A 246 -14.75 -36.65 -11.81
N ASP A 247 -14.72 -35.49 -12.47
CA ASP A 247 -15.04 -34.19 -11.84
C ASP A 247 -16.34 -33.60 -12.43
N GLU A 248 -17.13 -32.91 -11.58
CA GLU A 248 -18.54 -32.58 -11.80
C GLU A 248 -19.35 -33.85 -12.18
N ALA A 249 -19.17 -34.92 -11.39
CA ALA A 249 -19.62 -36.27 -11.70
C ALA A 249 -21.15 -36.43 -11.81
N ASP A 250 -21.94 -35.60 -11.11
CA ASP A 250 -23.39 -35.53 -11.29
C ASP A 250 -23.81 -35.24 -12.74
N LYS A 251 -23.09 -34.39 -13.47
CA LYS A 251 -23.36 -34.17 -14.90
C LYS A 251 -22.79 -35.27 -15.80
N LEU A 252 -21.64 -35.86 -15.46
CA LEU A 252 -21.09 -37.03 -16.18
C LEU A 252 -22.00 -38.26 -16.11
N LEU A 253 -22.76 -38.38 -15.03
CA LEU A 253 -23.66 -39.50 -14.76
C LEU A 253 -25.13 -39.09 -14.93
N SER A 254 -25.39 -38.06 -15.73
CA SER A 254 -26.72 -37.75 -16.26
C SER A 254 -27.10 -38.71 -17.39
N GLN A 255 -28.40 -38.80 -17.72
CA GLN A 255 -28.94 -39.75 -18.71
C GLN A 255 -28.24 -39.66 -20.08
N ASP A 256 -27.84 -38.45 -20.50
CA ASP A 256 -27.13 -38.20 -21.77
C ASP A 256 -25.75 -38.87 -21.87
N PHE A 257 -25.08 -39.10 -20.73
CA PHE A 257 -23.66 -39.44 -20.66
C PHE A 257 -23.35 -40.76 -19.94
N VAL A 258 -24.23 -41.25 -19.07
CA VAL A 258 -23.98 -42.46 -18.26
C VAL A 258 -23.57 -43.68 -19.11
N GLN A 259 -24.23 -43.91 -20.25
CA GLN A 259 -23.89 -45.02 -21.15
C GLN A 259 -22.49 -44.89 -21.76
N MET A 260 -22.00 -43.66 -21.99
CA MET A 260 -20.64 -43.42 -22.46
C MET A 260 -19.62 -43.68 -21.35
N MET A 261 -19.96 -43.36 -20.10
CA MET A 261 -19.09 -43.62 -18.94
C MET A 261 -18.95 -45.12 -18.67
N GLU A 262 -20.05 -45.87 -18.69
CA GLU A 262 -20.04 -47.35 -18.63
C GLU A 262 -19.14 -47.95 -19.72
N GLU A 263 -19.26 -47.47 -20.96
CA GLU A 263 -18.48 -48.00 -22.07
C GLU A 263 -16.99 -47.63 -21.96
N ILE A 264 -16.63 -46.40 -21.55
CA ILE A 264 -15.23 -46.03 -21.24
C ILE A 264 -14.66 -46.97 -20.18
N LEU A 265 -15.38 -47.20 -19.08
CA LEU A 265 -14.96 -48.07 -17.99
C LEU A 265 -14.77 -49.54 -18.40
N SER A 266 -15.43 -50.00 -19.48
CA SER A 266 -15.26 -51.35 -20.01
C SER A 266 -13.90 -51.58 -20.70
N PHE A 267 -13.28 -50.52 -21.24
CA PHE A 267 -11.96 -50.58 -21.88
C PHE A 267 -10.78 -50.42 -20.92
N LEU A 268 -11.02 -49.94 -19.69
CA LEU A 268 -9.96 -49.75 -18.69
C LEU A 268 -9.66 -51.07 -17.95
N PRO A 269 -8.42 -51.25 -17.42
CA PRO A 269 -8.10 -52.36 -16.52
C PRO A 269 -9.11 -52.53 -15.37
N LYS A 270 -9.38 -53.78 -14.96
CA LYS A 270 -10.27 -54.08 -13.82
C LYS A 270 -9.67 -53.66 -12.47
N GLN A 271 -8.35 -53.69 -12.36
CA GLN A 271 -7.61 -53.08 -11.27
C GLN A 271 -7.24 -51.66 -11.71
N ARG A 272 -7.99 -50.69 -11.20
CA ARG A 272 -7.84 -49.24 -11.44
C ARG A 272 -8.39 -48.52 -10.22
N GLN A 273 -7.84 -47.34 -9.94
CA GLN A 273 -8.33 -46.45 -8.88
C GLN A 273 -9.33 -45.44 -9.48
N ILE A 274 -10.46 -45.22 -8.83
CA ILE A 274 -11.51 -44.29 -9.23
C ILE A 274 -11.64 -43.17 -8.19
N LEU A 275 -11.41 -41.93 -8.60
CA LEU A 275 -11.61 -40.74 -7.77
C LEU A 275 -12.80 -39.92 -8.31
N LEU A 276 -13.93 -39.91 -7.59
CA LEU A 276 -15.18 -39.30 -8.02
C LEU A 276 -15.48 -38.05 -7.19
N TYR A 277 -15.50 -36.89 -7.84
CA TYR A 277 -15.78 -35.58 -7.24
C TYR A 277 -17.10 -35.00 -7.77
N SER A 278 -18.01 -34.64 -6.86
CA SER A 278 -19.31 -34.07 -7.20
C SER A 278 -19.77 -33.00 -6.20
N ALA A 279 -20.67 -32.11 -6.64
CA ALA A 279 -21.39 -31.23 -5.73
C ALA A 279 -22.67 -31.91 -5.21
N THR A 280 -23.37 -32.64 -6.10
CA THR A 280 -24.61 -33.35 -5.79
C THR A 280 -24.50 -34.86 -6.04
N PHE A 281 -25.35 -35.65 -5.39
CA PHE A 281 -25.41 -37.11 -5.54
C PHE A 281 -26.83 -37.59 -5.89
N PRO A 282 -27.33 -37.30 -7.10
CA PRO A 282 -28.59 -37.89 -7.58
C PRO A 282 -28.48 -39.42 -7.70
N LEU A 283 -29.63 -40.09 -7.80
CA LEU A 283 -29.74 -41.56 -7.83
C LEU A 283 -28.88 -42.24 -8.91
N SER A 284 -28.54 -41.56 -10.00
CA SER A 284 -27.63 -42.09 -11.03
C SER A 284 -26.17 -42.18 -10.55
N VAL A 285 -25.69 -41.18 -9.78
CA VAL A 285 -24.35 -41.23 -9.16
C VAL A 285 -24.30 -42.34 -8.12
N GLN A 286 -25.34 -42.47 -7.29
CA GLN A 286 -25.44 -43.54 -6.27
C GLN A 286 -25.43 -44.95 -6.91
N LYS A 287 -26.14 -45.14 -8.03
CA LYS A 287 -26.11 -46.41 -8.78
C LYS A 287 -24.72 -46.71 -9.36
N PHE A 288 -24.06 -45.70 -9.93
CA PHE A 288 -22.71 -45.84 -10.47
C PHE A 288 -21.67 -46.15 -9.38
N MET A 289 -21.73 -45.46 -8.23
CA MET A 289 -20.92 -45.73 -7.04
C MET A 289 -21.01 -47.21 -6.64
N ASN A 290 -22.22 -47.70 -6.42
CA ASN A 290 -22.49 -49.07 -5.98
C ASN A 290 -22.09 -50.14 -7.01
N SER A 291 -21.88 -49.76 -8.27
CA SER A 291 -21.53 -50.67 -9.37
C SER A 291 -20.03 -50.72 -9.66
N HIS A 292 -19.29 -49.62 -9.41
CA HIS A 292 -17.91 -49.47 -9.87
C HIS A 292 -16.86 -49.15 -8.80
N LEU A 293 -17.21 -48.51 -7.69
CA LEU A 293 -16.25 -48.05 -6.69
C LEU A 293 -15.97 -49.13 -5.63
N GLN A 294 -14.70 -49.44 -5.39
CA GLN A 294 -14.26 -50.56 -4.56
C GLN A 294 -13.99 -50.11 -3.11
N LYS A 295 -15.02 -50.16 -2.26
CA LYS A 295 -14.98 -49.67 -0.86
C LYS A 295 -14.37 -48.27 -0.76
N PRO A 296 -14.97 -47.25 -1.43
CA PRO A 296 -14.42 -45.91 -1.46
C PRO A 296 -14.26 -45.31 -0.06
N TYR A 297 -13.34 -44.37 0.08
CA TYR A 297 -13.34 -43.45 1.21
C TYR A 297 -14.30 -42.30 0.90
N GLU A 298 -15.27 -42.08 1.78
CA GLU A 298 -16.29 -41.04 1.59
C GLU A 298 -15.87 -39.75 2.29
N ILE A 299 -15.59 -38.72 1.50
CA ILE A 299 -15.25 -37.37 1.97
C ILE A 299 -16.49 -36.49 1.80
N ASN A 300 -17.16 -36.12 2.89
CA ASN A 300 -18.26 -35.16 2.89
C ASN A 300 -17.91 -33.91 3.69
N LEU A 301 -17.33 -32.91 3.03
CA LEU A 301 -16.97 -31.62 3.64
C LEU A 301 -18.10 -30.58 3.50
N MET A 302 -19.35 -31.05 3.58
CA MET A 302 -20.56 -30.25 3.40
C MET A 302 -21.60 -30.61 4.46
N GLU A 303 -21.66 -29.78 5.50
CA GLU A 303 -22.77 -29.71 6.46
C GLU A 303 -24.04 -29.19 5.75
N GLU A 304 -23.88 -28.07 5.04
CA GLU A 304 -24.91 -27.39 4.27
C GLU A 304 -24.66 -27.56 2.76
N LEU A 305 -25.74 -27.52 1.99
CA LEU A 305 -25.71 -27.66 0.53
C LEU A 305 -25.22 -26.39 -0.20
N THR A 306 -25.05 -25.27 0.51
CA THR A 306 -24.76 -23.94 -0.03
C THR A 306 -23.33 -23.46 0.18
N LEU A 307 -22.97 -22.33 -0.43
CA LEU A 307 -21.64 -21.74 -0.39
C LEU A 307 -21.55 -20.76 0.79
N LYS A 308 -20.69 -21.07 1.77
CA LYS A 308 -20.35 -20.12 2.83
C LYS A 308 -19.58 -18.96 2.17
N GLY A 309 -19.85 -17.73 2.59
CA GLY A 309 -19.28 -16.50 2.00
C GLY A 309 -20.04 -15.90 0.80
N VAL A 310 -21.00 -16.60 0.18
CA VAL A 310 -21.85 -16.01 -0.87
C VAL A 310 -23.12 -15.42 -0.28
N THR A 311 -23.19 -14.09 -0.24
CA THR A 311 -24.40 -13.34 0.16
C THR A 311 -25.46 -13.42 -0.93
N GLN A 312 -26.69 -13.82 -0.57
CA GLN A 312 -27.77 -14.12 -1.51
C GLN A 312 -28.97 -13.19 -1.31
N TYR A 313 -29.35 -12.44 -2.35
CA TYR A 313 -30.55 -11.59 -2.36
C TYR A 313 -31.50 -11.90 -3.53
N TYR A 314 -32.77 -11.53 -3.39
CA TYR A 314 -33.74 -11.45 -4.48
C TYR A 314 -34.36 -10.05 -4.65
N ALA A 315 -34.69 -9.71 -5.88
CA ALA A 315 -35.48 -8.54 -6.25
C ALA A 315 -36.77 -8.99 -6.96
N TYR A 316 -37.93 -8.60 -6.44
CA TYR A 316 -39.21 -8.84 -7.13
C TYR A 316 -39.36 -7.87 -8.31
N VAL A 317 -39.47 -8.41 -9.52
CA VAL A 317 -39.54 -7.63 -10.77
C VAL A 317 -40.44 -8.30 -11.80
N THR A 318 -41.19 -7.52 -12.58
CA THR A 318 -41.80 -8.03 -13.82
C THR A 318 -40.73 -8.19 -14.90
N GLU A 319 -40.99 -9.04 -15.91
CA GLU A 319 -40.11 -9.22 -17.08
C GLU A 319 -39.70 -7.89 -17.74
N ARG A 320 -40.63 -6.92 -17.82
CA ARG A 320 -40.36 -5.59 -18.38
C ARG A 320 -39.40 -4.75 -17.52
N GLN A 321 -39.37 -4.99 -16.21
CA GLN A 321 -38.52 -4.26 -15.25
C GLN A 321 -37.11 -4.87 -15.11
N LYS A 322 -36.88 -6.12 -15.51
CA LYS A 322 -35.58 -6.80 -15.29
C LYS A 322 -34.37 -6.03 -15.82
N VAL A 323 -34.47 -5.43 -17.02
CA VAL A 323 -33.37 -4.62 -17.60
C VAL A 323 -33.16 -3.31 -16.83
N HIS A 324 -34.23 -2.68 -16.34
CA HIS A 324 -34.12 -1.46 -15.53
C HIS A 324 -33.51 -1.76 -14.15
N CYS A 325 -33.95 -2.84 -13.50
CA CYS A 325 -33.37 -3.32 -12.25
C CYS A 325 -31.87 -3.64 -12.41
N LEU A 326 -31.49 -4.36 -13.47
CA LEU A 326 -30.09 -4.64 -13.80
C LEU A 326 -29.26 -3.36 -13.96
N ASN A 327 -29.81 -2.33 -14.62
CA ASN A 327 -29.17 -1.02 -14.76
C ASN A 327 -28.97 -0.34 -13.39
N THR A 328 -29.98 -0.36 -12.52
CA THR A 328 -29.88 0.17 -11.14
C THR A 328 -28.82 -0.56 -10.31
N LEU A 329 -28.72 -1.89 -10.43
CA LEU A 329 -27.68 -2.69 -9.78
C LEU A 329 -26.29 -2.30 -10.30
N PHE A 330 -26.11 -2.22 -11.61
CA PHE A 330 -24.84 -1.84 -12.23
C PHE A 330 -24.39 -0.40 -11.93
N SER A 331 -25.32 0.50 -11.57
CA SER A 331 -25.00 1.86 -11.12
C SER A 331 -24.78 1.98 -9.60
N ARG A 332 -25.05 0.93 -8.80
CA ARG A 332 -24.90 0.95 -7.33
C ARG A 332 -23.83 0.00 -6.78
N LEU A 333 -23.48 -1.06 -7.51
CA LEU A 333 -22.58 -2.11 -7.02
C LEU A 333 -21.13 -1.92 -7.49
N GLN A 334 -20.17 -2.12 -6.58
CA GLN A 334 -18.74 -2.14 -6.88
C GLN A 334 -18.33 -3.51 -7.47
N ILE A 335 -18.83 -3.76 -8.68
CA ILE A 335 -18.53 -4.96 -9.47
C ILE A 335 -17.08 -4.87 -9.96
N ASN A 336 -16.27 -5.90 -9.71
CA ASN A 336 -15.02 -6.10 -10.46
C ASN A 336 -15.39 -6.67 -11.83
N GLN A 337 -15.65 -7.99 -11.89
CA GLN A 337 -16.39 -8.63 -12.97
C GLN A 337 -17.71 -9.23 -12.49
N SER A 338 -18.70 -9.34 -13.40
CA SER A 338 -19.96 -10.06 -13.15
C SER A 338 -20.27 -11.13 -14.19
N ILE A 339 -21.04 -12.14 -13.77
CA ILE A 339 -21.66 -13.12 -14.67
C ILE A 339 -23.18 -13.01 -14.55
N ILE A 340 -23.85 -12.86 -15.70
CA ILE A 340 -25.31 -12.73 -15.81
C ILE A 340 -25.87 -14.00 -16.47
N PHE A 341 -26.78 -14.69 -15.79
CA PHE A 341 -27.39 -15.93 -16.27
C PHE A 341 -28.79 -15.71 -16.85
N CYS A 342 -29.00 -16.21 -18.07
CA CYS A 342 -30.31 -16.30 -18.71
C CYS A 342 -30.64 -17.75 -19.09
N ASN A 343 -31.92 -18.11 -19.07
CA ASN A 343 -32.41 -19.48 -19.28
C ASN A 343 -32.44 -19.91 -20.76
N SER A 344 -32.05 -19.04 -21.71
CA SER A 344 -31.99 -19.40 -23.14
C SER A 344 -30.97 -18.58 -23.93
N SER A 345 -30.44 -19.16 -25.01
CA SER A 345 -29.53 -18.49 -25.95
C SER A 345 -30.09 -17.18 -26.52
N GLN A 346 -31.39 -17.13 -26.82
CA GLN A 346 -32.03 -15.95 -27.39
C GLN A 346 -32.08 -14.80 -26.39
N ARG A 347 -32.35 -15.09 -25.10
CA ARG A 347 -32.31 -14.08 -24.03
C ARG A 347 -30.88 -13.60 -23.75
N VAL A 348 -29.88 -14.48 -23.83
CA VAL A 348 -28.45 -14.09 -23.76
C VAL A 348 -28.10 -13.06 -24.83
N GLU A 349 -28.40 -13.34 -26.11
CA GLU A 349 -28.12 -12.39 -27.19
C GLU A 349 -28.88 -11.06 -27.05
N LEU A 350 -30.18 -11.11 -26.72
CA LEU A 350 -31.01 -9.91 -26.61
C LEU A 350 -30.59 -9.03 -25.43
N LEU A 351 -30.28 -9.64 -24.27
CA LEU A 351 -29.82 -8.91 -23.10
C LEU A 351 -28.45 -8.28 -23.35
N ALA A 352 -27.49 -9.03 -23.91
CA ALA A 352 -26.17 -8.53 -24.23
C ALA A 352 -26.23 -7.32 -25.19
N LYS A 353 -26.96 -7.46 -26.30
CA LYS A 353 -27.21 -6.36 -27.24
C LYS A 353 -27.84 -5.16 -26.54
N LYS A 354 -28.77 -5.37 -25.60
CA LYS A 354 -29.45 -4.27 -24.90
C LYS A 354 -28.58 -3.57 -23.85
N ILE A 355 -27.73 -4.28 -23.09
CA ILE A 355 -26.84 -3.64 -22.10
C ILE A 355 -25.62 -2.98 -22.76
N SER A 356 -25.13 -3.51 -23.88
CA SER A 356 -24.12 -2.80 -24.69
C SER A 356 -24.67 -1.50 -25.30
N GLN A 357 -25.95 -1.46 -25.69
CA GLN A 357 -26.62 -0.20 -26.09
C GLN A 357 -26.76 0.81 -24.93
N LEU A 358 -26.67 0.36 -23.68
CA LEU A 358 -26.66 1.23 -22.48
C LEU A 358 -25.24 1.60 -22.04
N GLY A 359 -24.21 1.30 -22.85
CA GLY A 359 -22.81 1.63 -22.57
C GLY A 359 -22.05 0.61 -21.70
N TYR A 360 -22.69 -0.47 -21.26
CA TYR A 360 -22.00 -1.50 -20.46
C TYR A 360 -21.11 -2.39 -21.34
N SER A 361 -19.83 -2.47 -20.99
CA SER A 361 -18.91 -3.49 -21.52
C SER A 361 -19.43 -4.87 -21.11
N CYS A 362 -19.91 -5.64 -22.10
CA CYS A 362 -20.31 -7.02 -21.92
C CYS A 362 -19.88 -7.90 -23.11
N PHE A 363 -19.54 -9.15 -22.82
CA PHE A 363 -19.51 -10.24 -23.80
C PHE A 363 -20.65 -11.22 -23.51
N TYR A 364 -20.89 -12.14 -24.45
CA TYR A 364 -21.95 -13.14 -24.28
C TYR A 364 -21.53 -14.52 -24.80
N ILE A 365 -22.03 -15.59 -24.16
CA ILE A 365 -21.65 -16.97 -24.48
C ILE A 365 -22.83 -17.97 -24.33
N HIS A 366 -23.12 -18.70 -25.40
CA HIS A 366 -24.21 -19.70 -25.45
C HIS A 366 -23.99 -20.80 -26.50
N ALA A 367 -24.73 -21.89 -26.36
CA ALA A 367 -24.44 -23.17 -27.03
C ALA A 367 -24.44 -23.10 -28.57
N LYS A 368 -25.22 -22.17 -29.15
CA LYS A 368 -25.34 -21.98 -30.60
C LYS A 368 -24.13 -21.27 -31.26
N MET A 369 -23.17 -20.76 -30.47
CA MET A 369 -21.98 -20.09 -31.01
C MET A 369 -20.90 -21.08 -31.47
N ARG A 370 -20.13 -20.70 -32.50
CA ARG A 370 -18.92 -21.42 -32.95
C ARG A 370 -17.90 -21.54 -31.82
N GLN A 371 -17.23 -22.69 -31.70
CA GLN A 371 -16.31 -22.96 -30.58
C GLN A 371 -15.16 -21.95 -30.50
N GLU A 372 -14.57 -21.56 -31.63
CA GLU A 372 -13.51 -20.55 -31.70
C GLU A 372 -13.93 -19.22 -31.04
N HIS A 373 -15.12 -18.73 -31.37
CA HIS A 373 -15.67 -17.50 -30.80
C HIS A 373 -15.93 -17.65 -29.29
N ARG A 374 -16.36 -18.84 -28.84
CA ARG A 374 -16.59 -19.15 -27.42
C ARG A 374 -15.28 -19.21 -26.63
N ASN A 375 -14.25 -19.87 -27.19
CA ASN A 375 -12.91 -19.91 -26.61
C ASN A 375 -12.32 -18.50 -26.47
N ARG A 376 -12.47 -17.67 -27.51
CA ARG A 376 -12.04 -16.27 -27.51
C ARG A 376 -12.79 -15.45 -26.45
N VAL A 377 -14.12 -15.45 -26.45
CA VAL A 377 -14.92 -14.71 -25.45
C VAL A 377 -14.56 -15.11 -24.02
N PHE A 378 -14.35 -16.40 -23.76
CA PHE A 378 -13.92 -16.88 -22.45
C PHE A 378 -12.51 -16.40 -22.08
N HIS A 379 -11.55 -16.45 -23.01
CA HIS A 379 -10.19 -15.97 -22.78
C HIS A 379 -10.15 -14.44 -22.55
N ASP A 380 -10.80 -13.68 -23.44
CA ASP A 380 -10.87 -12.22 -23.37
C ASP A 380 -11.57 -11.77 -22.06
N PHE A 381 -12.61 -12.48 -21.59
CA PHE A 381 -13.24 -12.22 -20.30
C PHE A 381 -12.35 -12.62 -19.11
N ARG A 382 -11.71 -13.81 -19.13
CA ARG A 382 -10.81 -14.26 -18.05
C ARG A 382 -9.59 -13.35 -17.88
N ASN A 383 -9.15 -12.71 -18.96
CA ASN A 383 -8.05 -11.72 -18.96
C ASN A 383 -8.49 -10.30 -18.55
N GLY A 384 -9.76 -10.09 -18.16
CA GLY A 384 -10.26 -8.80 -17.71
C GLY A 384 -10.60 -7.78 -18.82
N LEU A 385 -10.54 -8.15 -20.10
CA LEU A 385 -10.86 -7.24 -21.23
C LEU A 385 -12.34 -6.81 -21.27
N CYS A 386 -13.19 -7.42 -20.44
CA CYS A 386 -14.59 -7.08 -20.30
C CYS A 386 -15.06 -7.31 -18.85
N ARG A 387 -15.95 -6.44 -18.35
CA ARG A 387 -16.48 -6.53 -16.97
C ARG A 387 -17.69 -7.45 -16.80
N ASN A 388 -18.43 -7.79 -17.84
CA ASN A 388 -19.68 -8.55 -17.70
C ASN A 388 -19.79 -9.69 -18.74
N LEU A 389 -20.16 -10.89 -18.30
CA LEU A 389 -20.41 -12.03 -19.19
C LEU A 389 -21.87 -12.50 -19.11
N VAL A 390 -22.64 -12.34 -20.20
CA VAL A 390 -24.02 -12.83 -20.30
C VAL A 390 -24.02 -14.26 -20.83
N CYS A 391 -24.62 -15.22 -20.12
CA CYS A 391 -24.43 -16.63 -20.44
C CYS A 391 -25.62 -17.56 -20.13
N THR A 392 -25.47 -18.81 -20.57
CA THR A 392 -26.34 -19.94 -20.26
C THR A 392 -25.56 -21.00 -19.46
N ASP A 393 -26.27 -21.81 -18.68
CA ASP A 393 -25.73 -22.80 -17.73
C ASP A 393 -24.66 -23.76 -18.26
N LEU A 394 -24.67 -24.02 -19.58
CA LEU A 394 -23.70 -24.91 -20.22
C LEU A 394 -22.26 -24.39 -20.13
N PHE A 395 -22.07 -23.08 -19.96
CA PHE A 395 -20.77 -22.42 -20.14
C PHE A 395 -19.94 -22.22 -18.89
N THR A 396 -20.52 -22.26 -17.70
CA THR A 396 -19.82 -21.84 -16.48
C THR A 396 -19.52 -22.98 -15.52
N ARG A 397 -20.11 -24.17 -15.69
CA ARG A 397 -19.81 -25.37 -14.87
C ARG A 397 -18.31 -25.68 -14.89
N GLY A 398 -17.75 -26.05 -13.74
CA GLY A 398 -16.30 -26.15 -13.51
C GLY A 398 -15.47 -24.86 -13.59
N ILE A 399 -15.78 -23.94 -14.51
CA ILE A 399 -14.95 -22.75 -14.82
C ILE A 399 -14.67 -21.89 -13.60
N ASP A 400 -13.43 -21.38 -13.54
CA ASP A 400 -12.84 -20.56 -12.49
C ASP A 400 -12.31 -19.20 -12.97
N ILE A 401 -12.76 -18.12 -12.33
CA ILE A 401 -12.37 -16.72 -12.61
C ILE A 401 -12.40 -15.94 -11.29
N GLN A 402 -11.23 -15.70 -10.69
CA GLN A 402 -11.10 -15.10 -9.36
C GLN A 402 -11.53 -13.62 -9.24
N ALA A 403 -11.77 -12.92 -10.35
CA ALA A 403 -12.19 -11.51 -10.39
C ALA A 403 -13.73 -11.33 -10.45
N VAL A 404 -14.49 -12.43 -10.54
CA VAL A 404 -15.97 -12.37 -10.49
C VAL A 404 -16.41 -12.28 -9.02
N ASN A 405 -16.88 -11.11 -8.60
CA ASN A 405 -17.42 -10.89 -7.25
C ASN A 405 -18.95 -10.77 -7.23
N VAL A 406 -19.62 -10.60 -8.38
CA VAL A 406 -21.09 -10.52 -8.47
C VAL A 406 -21.64 -11.50 -9.51
N VAL A 407 -22.62 -12.31 -9.11
CA VAL A 407 -23.43 -13.16 -10.00
C VAL A 407 -24.87 -12.65 -10.02
N ILE A 408 -25.47 -12.56 -11.20
CA ILE A 408 -26.87 -12.13 -11.38
C ILE A 408 -27.66 -13.21 -12.12
N ASN A 409 -28.65 -13.78 -11.44
CA ASN A 409 -29.69 -14.60 -12.08
C ASN A 409 -30.73 -13.67 -12.69
N PHE A 410 -30.52 -13.26 -13.94
CA PHE A 410 -31.50 -12.46 -14.70
C PHE A 410 -32.74 -13.28 -15.04
N ASP A 411 -32.55 -14.57 -15.32
CA ASP A 411 -33.62 -15.57 -15.27
C ASP A 411 -33.34 -16.53 -14.12
N PHE A 412 -34.30 -16.73 -13.22
CA PHE A 412 -34.14 -17.66 -12.11
C PHE A 412 -34.12 -19.12 -12.60
N PRO A 413 -33.26 -20.00 -12.06
CA PRO A 413 -33.22 -21.40 -12.46
C PRO A 413 -34.40 -22.20 -11.87
N LYS A 414 -34.74 -23.34 -12.49
CA LYS A 414 -35.83 -24.22 -12.05
C LYS A 414 -35.41 -25.36 -11.11
N LEU A 415 -34.12 -25.47 -10.79
CA LEU A 415 -33.53 -26.59 -10.03
C LEU A 415 -32.42 -26.09 -9.11
N GLY A 416 -32.37 -26.57 -7.87
CA GLY A 416 -31.36 -26.16 -6.87
C GLY A 416 -29.93 -26.51 -7.28
N GLU A 417 -29.73 -27.65 -7.97
CA GLU A 417 -28.44 -28.04 -8.56
C GLU A 417 -27.92 -26.97 -9.55
N THR A 418 -28.82 -26.43 -10.38
CA THR A 418 -28.46 -25.36 -11.33
C THR A 418 -28.20 -24.04 -10.60
N TYR A 419 -29.00 -23.71 -9.58
CA TYR A 419 -28.79 -22.52 -8.75
C TYR A 419 -27.41 -22.53 -8.08
N LEU A 420 -27.08 -23.60 -7.35
CA LEU A 420 -25.81 -23.80 -6.67
C LEU A 420 -24.62 -23.69 -7.65
N HIS A 421 -24.75 -24.29 -8.83
CA HIS A 421 -23.73 -24.20 -9.87
C HIS A 421 -23.53 -22.78 -10.43
N ARG A 422 -24.57 -21.94 -10.47
CA ARG A 422 -24.47 -20.54 -10.89
C ARG A 422 -23.86 -19.64 -9.82
N ILE A 423 -24.37 -19.68 -8.59
CA ILE A 423 -23.89 -18.79 -7.52
C ILE A 423 -22.44 -19.10 -7.13
N GLY A 424 -22.02 -20.37 -7.24
CA GLY A 424 -20.62 -20.81 -7.13
C GLY A 424 -19.68 -20.37 -8.27
N ARG A 425 -20.01 -19.29 -8.99
CA ARG A 425 -19.05 -18.53 -9.80
C ARG A 425 -18.60 -17.23 -9.13
N SER A 426 -19.26 -16.80 -8.05
CA SER A 426 -18.72 -15.83 -7.08
C SER A 426 -18.22 -16.58 -5.83
N GLY A 427 -17.56 -15.86 -4.92
CA GLY A 427 -17.16 -16.35 -3.59
C GLY A 427 -16.25 -17.59 -3.59
N ARG A 428 -15.21 -17.59 -4.43
CA ARG A 428 -14.33 -18.76 -4.67
C ARG A 428 -13.11 -18.78 -3.78
N PHE A 429 -12.53 -19.95 -3.54
CA PHE A 429 -11.44 -20.16 -2.57
C PHE A 429 -11.74 -19.56 -1.19
N GLY A 430 -13.02 -19.52 -0.84
CA GLY A 430 -13.55 -18.97 0.41
C GLY A 430 -13.68 -17.43 0.43
N HIS A 431 -13.43 -16.72 -0.66
CA HIS A 431 -13.69 -15.28 -0.71
C HIS A 431 -15.17 -14.97 -0.55
N LEU A 432 -15.48 -13.76 -0.08
CA LEU A 432 -16.85 -13.27 -0.05
C LEU A 432 -17.33 -12.86 -1.45
N GLY A 433 -18.65 -12.88 -1.67
CA GLY A 433 -19.23 -12.60 -2.97
C GLY A 433 -20.75 -12.42 -2.95
N LEU A 434 -21.29 -11.79 -4.00
CA LEU A 434 -22.70 -11.43 -4.08
C LEU A 434 -23.45 -12.23 -5.15
N ALA A 435 -24.66 -12.70 -4.83
CA ALA A 435 -25.60 -13.32 -5.75
C ALA A 435 -26.96 -12.61 -5.70
N ILE A 436 -27.42 -12.08 -6.83
CA ILE A 436 -28.70 -11.36 -6.94
C ILE A 436 -29.66 -12.06 -7.91
N ASN A 437 -30.90 -12.26 -7.46
CA ASN A 437 -31.92 -13.04 -8.16
C ASN A 437 -33.08 -12.16 -8.63
N LEU A 438 -33.35 -12.11 -9.94
CA LEU A 438 -34.47 -11.35 -10.49
C LEU A 438 -35.73 -12.24 -10.58
N ILE A 439 -36.58 -12.15 -9.56
CA ILE A 439 -37.71 -13.04 -9.32
C ILE A 439 -39.00 -12.43 -9.90
N THR A 440 -39.63 -13.13 -10.84
CA THR A 440 -40.97 -12.80 -11.35
C THR A 440 -42.06 -13.39 -10.45
N TYR A 441 -43.34 -13.21 -10.83
CA TYR A 441 -44.44 -13.88 -10.13
C TYR A 441 -44.34 -15.41 -10.25
N ASP A 442 -44.00 -15.92 -11.43
CA ASP A 442 -43.95 -17.36 -11.73
C ASP A 442 -42.74 -18.05 -11.06
N ASP A 443 -41.67 -17.30 -10.80
CA ASP A 443 -40.46 -17.80 -10.12
C ASP A 443 -40.67 -18.08 -8.63
N ARG A 444 -41.76 -17.60 -8.01
CA ARG A 444 -42.00 -17.68 -6.55
C ARG A 444 -42.00 -19.09 -5.98
N PHE A 445 -42.53 -20.06 -6.73
CA PHE A 445 -42.54 -21.47 -6.33
C PHE A 445 -41.15 -22.10 -6.47
N ASN A 446 -40.40 -21.72 -7.51
CA ASN A 446 -39.02 -22.18 -7.69
C ASN A 446 -38.09 -21.60 -6.62
N LEU A 447 -38.31 -20.33 -6.20
CA LEU A 447 -37.54 -19.68 -5.14
C LEU A 447 -37.62 -20.51 -3.84
N LYS A 448 -38.83 -20.70 -3.31
CA LYS A 448 -39.05 -21.49 -2.09
C LYS A 448 -38.55 -22.93 -2.22
N GLY A 449 -38.85 -23.60 -3.33
CA GLY A 449 -38.39 -24.97 -3.56
C GLY A 449 -36.86 -25.11 -3.60
N ILE A 450 -36.13 -24.05 -4.00
CA ILE A 450 -34.66 -24.03 -4.00
C ILE A 450 -34.10 -23.65 -2.63
N GLU A 451 -34.74 -22.73 -1.91
CA GLU A 451 -34.42 -22.42 -0.49
C GLU A 451 -34.57 -23.69 0.39
N GLU A 452 -35.69 -24.39 0.27
CA GLU A 452 -36.00 -25.65 0.96
C GLU A 452 -35.06 -26.79 0.52
N GLN A 453 -34.79 -26.95 -0.78
CA GLN A 453 -33.91 -28.01 -1.30
C GLN A 453 -32.44 -27.84 -0.85
N LEU A 454 -31.96 -26.59 -0.73
CA LEU A 454 -30.56 -26.30 -0.43
C LEU A 454 -30.30 -25.95 1.04
N GLY A 455 -31.35 -25.72 1.84
CA GLY A 455 -31.21 -25.30 3.23
C GLY A 455 -30.63 -23.88 3.35
N THR A 456 -31.18 -22.92 2.61
CA THR A 456 -30.70 -21.52 2.60
C THR A 456 -31.84 -20.53 2.59
N GLU A 457 -31.63 -19.39 3.23
CA GLU A 457 -32.45 -18.19 3.06
C GLU A 457 -31.87 -17.35 1.91
N ILE A 458 -32.72 -16.89 0.99
CA ILE A 458 -32.36 -15.90 -0.03
C ILE A 458 -33.12 -14.62 0.35
N LYS A 459 -32.40 -13.60 0.84
CA LYS A 459 -33.04 -12.45 1.50
C LYS A 459 -33.67 -11.47 0.50
N PRO A 460 -34.73 -10.73 0.85
CA PRO A 460 -35.16 -9.59 0.05
C PRO A 460 -34.00 -8.58 -0.07
N ILE A 461 -33.80 -8.03 -1.27
CA ILE A 461 -32.73 -7.06 -1.51
C ILE A 461 -32.93 -5.77 -0.69
N PRO A 462 -31.93 -5.31 0.08
CA PRO A 462 -32.01 -4.05 0.82
C PRO A 462 -31.87 -2.83 -0.11
N SER A 463 -32.17 -1.64 0.42
CA SER A 463 -32.04 -0.36 -0.30
C SER A 463 -30.59 -0.03 -0.69
N SER A 464 -29.64 -0.43 0.16
CA SER A 464 -28.18 -0.45 -0.08
C SER A 464 -27.61 -1.79 0.36
N ILE A 465 -26.65 -2.32 -0.41
CA ILE A 465 -25.91 -3.54 -0.06
C ILE A 465 -24.53 -3.13 0.43
N ASP A 466 -24.15 -3.64 1.60
CA ASP A 466 -22.82 -3.44 2.17
C ASP A 466 -21.73 -4.04 1.25
N LYS A 467 -20.65 -3.27 1.05
CA LYS A 467 -19.49 -3.65 0.24
C LYS A 467 -18.62 -4.71 0.93
N SER A 468 -18.57 -4.76 2.27
CA SER A 468 -17.81 -5.77 3.02
C SER A 468 -18.17 -7.20 2.60
N LEU A 469 -19.41 -7.40 2.16
CA LEU A 469 -19.99 -8.69 1.79
C LEU A 469 -19.52 -9.23 0.42
N TYR A 470 -18.81 -8.43 -0.40
CA TYR A 470 -18.40 -8.83 -1.76
C TYR A 470 -17.25 -8.03 -2.39
N VAL A 471 -16.60 -7.10 -1.68
CA VAL A 471 -15.53 -6.24 -2.22
C VAL A 471 -14.29 -6.39 -1.36
N ALA A 472 -13.25 -7.02 -1.91
CA ALA A 472 -12.01 -7.38 -1.20
C ALA A 472 -11.36 -6.22 -0.41
N GLU A 473 -11.39 -5.01 -0.96
CA GLU A 473 -10.84 -3.78 -0.35
C GLU A 473 -11.52 -3.44 0.98
N TYR A 474 -12.80 -3.81 1.12
CA TYR A 474 -13.64 -3.61 2.31
C TYR A 474 -13.52 -4.75 3.32
N HIS A 475 -12.90 -5.88 2.98
CA HIS A 475 -12.69 -6.99 3.94
C HIS A 475 -11.63 -6.62 5.00
N SER A 476 -10.73 -5.68 4.68
CA SER A 476 -9.79 -5.08 5.63
C SER A 476 -10.44 -4.07 6.59
N GLU A 477 -11.59 -3.48 6.25
CA GLU A 477 -12.18 -2.40 7.05
C GLU A 477 -12.58 -2.87 8.46
N SER A 478 -13.12 -4.08 8.62
CA SER A 478 -13.43 -4.61 9.98
C SER A 478 -12.21 -4.78 10.90
N ALA A 479 -11.01 -4.97 10.35
CA ALA A 479 -9.77 -5.00 11.14
C ALA A 479 -9.13 -3.59 11.27
N GLU A 480 -9.34 -2.71 10.28
CA GLU A 480 -8.94 -1.30 10.36
C GLU A 480 -9.81 -0.52 11.38
N GLU A 481 -11.11 -0.82 11.53
CA GLU A 481 -11.99 -0.22 12.54
C GLU A 481 -11.60 -0.65 13.96
N VAL A 482 -11.38 -1.96 14.20
CA VAL A 482 -11.03 -2.47 15.54
C VAL A 482 -9.65 -1.98 16.01
N LYS A 483 -8.67 -1.78 15.12
CA LYS A 483 -7.40 -1.13 15.51
C LYS A 483 -7.57 0.37 15.80
N LEU A 484 -8.53 1.06 15.17
CA LEU A 484 -8.81 2.47 15.47
C LEU A 484 -9.41 2.65 16.88
N GLU A 485 -10.17 1.67 17.38
CA GLU A 485 -10.57 1.67 18.80
C GLU A 485 -9.36 1.57 19.74
N ILE A 486 -8.33 0.79 19.40
CA ILE A 486 -7.11 0.67 20.23
C ILE A 486 -6.24 1.94 20.17
N TYR A 487 -6.04 2.52 18.98
CA TYR A 487 -5.01 3.54 18.73
C TYR A 487 -5.56 4.96 18.50
N CYS A 488 -6.87 5.16 18.34
CA CYS A 488 -7.43 6.46 17.90
C CYS A 488 -8.63 6.97 18.72
N THR A 489 -9.51 6.13 19.24
CA THR A 489 -10.78 6.60 19.85
C THR A 489 -11.30 5.83 21.07
N GLY A 490 -10.92 4.57 21.27
CA GLY A 490 -11.62 3.68 22.19
C GLY A 490 -11.22 3.81 23.67
N GLU A 491 -11.96 3.11 24.52
CA GLU A 491 -11.83 3.17 25.98
C GLU A 491 -10.46 2.67 26.48
N LEU A 492 -9.81 1.76 25.76
CA LEU A 492 -8.44 1.30 26.06
C LEU A 492 -7.42 2.45 25.93
N LEU A 493 -7.47 3.20 24.83
CA LEU A 493 -6.66 4.41 24.65
C LEU A 493 -6.92 5.41 25.77
N ARG A 494 -8.19 5.71 26.04
CA ARG A 494 -8.59 6.69 27.06
C ARG A 494 -8.06 6.32 28.45
N GLN A 495 -8.22 5.07 28.89
CA GLN A 495 -7.77 4.67 30.22
C GLN A 495 -6.25 4.61 30.34
N VAL A 496 -5.54 4.09 29.34
CA VAL A 496 -4.06 4.02 29.38
C VAL A 496 -3.44 5.42 29.40
N GLN A 497 -3.94 6.35 28.57
CA GLN A 497 -3.41 7.72 28.51
C GLN A 497 -3.72 8.52 29.78
N LEU A 498 -4.97 8.47 30.28
CA LEU A 498 -5.33 9.17 31.52
C LEU A 498 -4.71 8.55 32.79
N ALA A 499 -4.24 7.31 32.72
CA ALA A 499 -3.44 6.69 33.79
C ALA A 499 -1.97 7.13 33.80
N LYS A 500 -1.50 7.87 32.78
CA LYS A 500 -0.12 8.37 32.62
C LYS A 500 0.96 7.30 32.90
N LEU A 501 0.82 6.14 32.26
CA LEU A 501 1.74 5.00 32.40
C LEU A 501 3.14 5.24 31.78
N PHE A 502 3.26 6.28 30.95
CA PHE A 502 4.48 6.65 30.24
C PHE A 502 4.67 8.17 30.34
N ASP A 503 5.92 8.62 30.41
CA ASP A 503 6.26 10.06 30.44
C ASP A 503 5.89 10.79 29.12
N ASP A 504 5.79 10.05 28.02
CA ASP A 504 5.35 10.53 26.70
C ASP A 504 4.06 9.80 26.27
N ASN A 505 2.97 10.54 26.08
CA ASN A 505 1.70 10.03 25.56
C ASN A 505 1.84 9.32 24.20
N LYS A 506 2.83 9.68 23.36
CA LYS A 506 3.09 9.01 22.08
C LYS A 506 3.58 7.56 22.26
N ALA A 507 4.24 7.26 23.39
CA ALA A 507 4.89 5.97 23.61
C ALA A 507 3.92 4.78 23.51
N PHE A 508 2.71 4.91 24.04
CA PHE A 508 1.69 3.86 23.95
C PHE A 508 1.16 3.67 22.52
N VAL A 509 0.83 4.77 21.82
CA VAL A 509 0.26 4.69 20.47
C VAL A 509 1.28 4.26 19.41
N ASP A 510 2.58 4.26 19.72
CA ASP A 510 3.64 3.66 18.89
C ASP A 510 3.85 2.15 19.13
N MET A 511 3.26 1.54 20.17
CA MET A 511 3.51 0.13 20.50
C MET A 511 2.84 -0.83 19.50
N LYS A 512 3.54 -1.92 19.16
CA LYS A 512 2.98 -3.05 18.39
C LYS A 512 2.12 -3.94 19.29
N LEU A 513 1.03 -4.52 18.77
CA LEU A 513 0.28 -5.59 19.45
C LEU A 513 1.02 -6.94 19.45
N ASN A 514 0.87 -7.69 20.55
CA ASN A 514 1.29 -9.10 20.69
C ASN A 514 0.18 -10.10 20.30
N ALA A 515 -1.07 -9.65 20.22
CA ALA A 515 -2.25 -10.45 19.85
C ALA A 515 -3.15 -9.67 18.89
N ALA A 516 -4.11 -10.34 18.24
CA ALA A 516 -5.01 -9.69 17.29
C ALA A 516 -5.92 -8.64 17.99
N PRO A 517 -6.30 -7.53 17.31
CA PRO A 517 -7.02 -6.41 17.94
C PRO A 517 -8.31 -6.79 18.69
N ASP A 518 -9.07 -7.74 18.13
CA ASP A 518 -10.28 -8.31 18.74
C ASP A 518 -9.96 -9.00 20.08
N ILE A 519 -8.94 -9.85 20.12
CA ILE A 519 -8.47 -10.53 21.33
C ILE A 519 -8.01 -9.51 22.39
N VAL A 520 -7.36 -8.42 21.97
CA VAL A 520 -6.90 -7.35 22.87
C VAL A 520 -8.10 -6.59 23.47
N LEU A 521 -9.09 -6.21 22.67
CA LEU A 521 -10.29 -5.52 23.18
C LEU A 521 -11.17 -6.44 24.04
N ASP A 522 -11.32 -7.71 23.70
CA ASP A 522 -12.04 -8.67 24.56
C ASP A 522 -11.31 -8.90 25.90
N ALA A 523 -9.98 -9.00 25.88
CA ALA A 523 -9.18 -9.09 27.10
C ALA A 523 -9.32 -7.82 27.97
N PHE A 524 -9.32 -6.64 27.36
CA PHE A 524 -9.54 -5.36 28.06
C PHE A 524 -10.96 -5.29 28.64
N SER A 525 -11.99 -5.60 27.84
CA SER A 525 -13.39 -5.68 28.25
C SER A 525 -13.58 -6.60 29.47
N ASN A 526 -12.87 -7.74 29.50
CA ASN A 526 -12.89 -8.69 30.61
C ASN A 526 -11.99 -8.31 31.82
N LEU A 527 -11.11 -7.31 31.68
CA LEU A 527 -10.42 -6.65 32.78
C LEU A 527 -11.30 -5.55 33.38
N THR A 528 -11.86 -4.66 32.55
CA THR A 528 -12.82 -3.60 32.89
C THR A 528 -13.99 -4.12 33.72
N LYS A 529 -14.60 -5.26 33.34
CA LYS A 529 -15.72 -5.90 34.07
C LYS A 529 -15.41 -6.30 35.52
N ARG A 530 -14.15 -6.30 35.95
CA ARG A 530 -13.74 -6.60 37.34
C ARG A 530 -13.90 -5.40 38.28
N PHE A 531 -14.02 -4.19 37.74
CA PHE A 531 -14.03 -2.94 38.50
C PHE A 531 -15.42 -2.29 38.41
N PRO A 532 -16.15 -2.07 39.52
CA PRO A 532 -17.55 -1.63 39.49
C PRO A 532 -17.84 -0.33 38.73
N ASN A 533 -16.83 0.55 38.61
CA ASN A 533 -16.94 1.85 37.95
C ASN A 533 -16.43 1.84 36.50
N GLY A 534 -16.00 0.69 35.96
CA GLY A 534 -15.38 0.56 34.64
C GLY A 534 -13.92 1.06 34.54
N THR A 535 -13.47 1.93 35.44
CA THR A 535 -12.06 2.35 35.50
C THR A 535 -11.16 1.25 36.05
N VAL A 536 -10.15 0.85 35.28
CA VAL A 536 -9.09 -0.09 35.68
C VAL A 536 -7.96 0.67 36.41
N PRO A 537 -7.40 0.16 37.52
CA PRO A 537 -6.26 0.78 38.20
C PRO A 537 -4.99 0.84 37.33
N PRO A 538 -4.10 1.85 37.49
CA PRO A 538 -2.86 1.96 36.72
C PRO A 538 -1.94 0.73 36.83
N SER A 539 -1.92 0.04 37.99
CA SER A 539 -1.19 -1.21 38.19
C SER A 539 -1.63 -2.32 37.22
N ASP A 540 -2.93 -2.46 37.05
CA ASP A 540 -3.57 -3.52 36.27
C ASP A 540 -3.54 -3.17 34.78
N LEU A 541 -3.65 -1.87 34.43
CA LEU A 541 -3.39 -1.37 33.09
C LEU A 541 -1.92 -1.62 32.68
N GLN A 542 -0.94 -1.39 33.56
CA GLN A 542 0.47 -1.66 33.25
C GLN A 542 0.72 -3.14 32.98
N VAL A 543 0.15 -4.05 33.78
CA VAL A 543 0.23 -5.50 33.55
C VAL A 543 -0.45 -5.88 32.23
N PHE A 544 -1.59 -5.27 31.91
CA PHE A 544 -2.30 -5.47 30.64
C PHE A 544 -1.45 -5.02 29.44
N VAL A 545 -0.90 -3.80 29.46
CA VAL A 545 -0.05 -3.27 28.39
C VAL A 545 1.21 -4.12 28.21
N ASN A 546 1.89 -4.48 29.30
CA ASN A 546 3.07 -5.35 29.28
C ASN A 546 2.77 -6.77 28.74
N THR A 547 1.51 -7.20 28.73
CA THR A 547 1.08 -8.49 28.18
C THR A 547 0.75 -8.38 26.68
N TYR A 548 -0.07 -7.41 26.31
CA TYR A 548 -0.68 -7.33 24.97
C TYR A 548 0.07 -6.43 23.99
N PHE A 549 1.08 -5.68 24.43
CA PHE A 549 1.86 -4.78 23.59
C PHE A 549 3.37 -5.06 23.70
N ALA A 550 4.11 -4.77 22.63
CA ALA A 550 5.57 -4.81 22.59
C ALA A 550 6.14 -3.39 22.57
N ASN A 551 7.32 -3.23 23.18
CA ASN A 551 8.09 -1.98 23.16
C ASN A 551 8.22 -1.41 21.74
N SER A 552 8.25 -0.08 21.62
CA SER A 552 8.34 0.65 20.35
C SER A 552 9.60 0.31 19.52
N GLY A 553 9.56 0.65 18.22
CA GLY A 553 10.66 0.40 17.28
C GLY A 553 10.65 -1.00 16.65
N LYS A 554 9.69 -1.86 17.00
CA LYS A 554 9.50 -3.21 16.39
C LYS A 554 8.84 -3.17 15.00
N GLU A 555 8.61 -1.97 14.45
CA GLU A 555 8.18 -1.75 13.07
C GLU A 555 9.32 -1.49 12.07
N PHE A 556 10.59 -1.40 12.52
CA PHE A 556 11.72 -1.06 11.64
C PHE A 556 12.68 -2.21 11.37
N GLU A 557 13.16 -2.30 10.14
CA GLU A 557 14.33 -3.09 9.74
C GLU A 557 15.58 -2.19 9.71
N PRO A 558 16.76 -2.68 10.15
CA PRO A 558 18.02 -1.96 9.96
C PRO A 558 18.29 -1.68 8.48
N TRP A 559 18.64 -0.43 8.17
CA TRP A 559 18.91 0.02 6.81
C TRP A 559 20.01 1.08 6.80
N SER A 560 20.71 1.19 5.68
CA SER A 560 21.65 2.27 5.41
C SER A 560 21.49 2.71 3.95
N PRO A 561 21.51 4.02 3.66
CA PRO A 561 21.33 4.52 2.30
C PRO A 561 22.37 3.95 1.31
N PRO A 562 21.95 3.34 0.19
CA PRO A 562 22.87 2.69 -0.76
C PRO A 562 23.60 3.69 -1.68
N ASP A 563 23.15 4.95 -1.69
CA ASP A 563 23.67 6.07 -2.48
C ASP A 563 24.47 7.09 -1.65
N TRP A 564 24.75 6.79 -0.37
CA TRP A 564 25.62 7.59 0.50
C TRP A 564 27.11 7.33 0.20
N HIS A 565 27.94 8.38 0.18
CA HIS A 565 29.40 8.27 0.00
C HIS A 565 30.13 9.40 0.72
N ASP A 566 31.32 9.14 1.29
CA ASP A 566 31.98 10.01 2.28
C ASP A 566 32.37 11.43 1.80
N LYS A 567 32.13 11.79 0.53
CA LYS A 567 32.63 13.03 -0.11
C LYS A 567 31.63 13.62 -1.12
N PRO A 568 30.47 14.14 -0.69
CA PRO A 568 29.55 14.86 -1.56
C PRO A 568 30.16 16.20 -2.04
N LYS A 569 29.85 16.60 -3.28
CA LYS A 569 30.38 17.83 -3.92
C LYS A 569 30.20 19.10 -3.08
N LEU A 570 29.12 19.18 -2.30
CA LEU A 570 28.84 20.19 -1.27
C LEU A 570 30.09 20.65 -0.50
N LEU A 571 30.91 19.71 0.00
CA LEU A 571 32.07 20.00 0.85
C LEU A 571 33.14 20.86 0.15
N SER A 572 33.16 20.87 -1.19
CA SER A 572 34.09 21.67 -1.98
C SER A 572 33.69 23.15 -2.13
N LYS A 573 32.44 23.51 -1.82
CA LYS A 573 31.94 24.90 -1.85
C LYS A 573 32.21 25.67 -0.55
N ILE A 574 32.32 24.95 0.57
CA ILE A 574 32.52 25.54 1.89
C ILE A 574 33.99 25.96 2.02
N SER A 575 34.27 27.23 2.30
CA SER A 575 35.62 27.80 2.47
C SER A 575 36.21 27.47 3.84
N ASP A 576 35.46 27.73 4.91
CA ASP A 576 35.86 27.53 6.30
C ASP A 576 36.06 26.04 6.62
N GLN A 577 37.20 25.70 7.23
CA GLN A 577 37.55 24.30 7.51
C GLN A 577 36.71 23.67 8.62
N ASN A 578 36.27 24.43 9.62
CA ASN A 578 35.42 23.91 10.69
C ASN A 578 34.01 23.64 10.16
N LEU A 579 33.42 24.60 9.44
CA LEU A 579 32.11 24.43 8.79
C LEU A 579 32.14 23.30 7.74
N ARG A 580 33.26 23.11 7.03
CA ARG A 580 33.44 21.98 6.10
C ARG A 580 33.48 20.64 6.83
N SER A 581 34.16 20.57 7.97
CA SER A 581 34.23 19.34 8.79
C SER A 581 32.87 19.01 9.40
N TRP A 582 32.16 20.03 9.91
CA TRP A 582 30.78 19.90 10.38
C TRP A 582 29.81 19.43 9.30
N ALA A 583 29.96 19.91 8.06
CA ALA A 583 29.13 19.43 6.94
C ALA A 583 29.38 17.95 6.60
N GLU A 584 30.60 17.44 6.82
CA GLU A 584 30.94 16.01 6.69
C GLU A 584 30.27 15.17 7.80
N GLU A 585 30.23 15.69 9.03
CA GLU A 585 29.52 15.10 10.18
C GLU A 585 28.00 15.10 9.98
N LEU A 586 27.40 16.23 9.59
CA LEU A 586 25.97 16.36 9.26
C LEU A 586 25.56 15.41 8.12
N HIS A 587 26.39 15.29 7.08
CA HIS A 587 26.19 14.31 6.01
C HIS A 587 26.28 12.87 6.53
N GLY A 588 27.12 12.60 7.52
CA GLY A 588 27.19 11.32 8.23
C GLY A 588 25.90 10.93 8.94
N LEU A 589 25.14 11.90 9.49
CA LEU A 589 23.89 11.67 10.23
C LEU A 589 22.76 11.08 9.39
N TRP A 590 22.78 11.20 8.06
CA TRP A 590 21.80 10.53 7.20
C TRP A 590 21.83 8.99 7.33
N LYS A 591 22.95 8.42 7.79
CA LYS A 591 23.04 6.97 8.09
C LYS A 591 22.32 6.57 9.38
N SER A 592 22.31 7.43 10.42
CA SER A 592 21.64 7.14 11.70
C SER A 592 20.16 7.53 11.70
N LEU A 593 19.75 8.48 10.85
CA LEU A 593 18.35 8.86 10.61
C LEU A 593 17.65 7.96 9.57
N GLY A 594 18.36 7.03 8.93
CA GLY A 594 17.77 6.08 7.98
C GLY A 594 16.82 5.08 8.64
N ARG A 595 15.63 4.90 8.05
CA ARG A 595 14.63 3.91 8.48
C ARG A 595 14.08 3.15 7.28
N LYS A 596 13.80 1.87 7.50
CA LYS A 596 13.01 1.03 6.59
C LYS A 596 11.89 0.40 7.39
N VAL A 597 10.64 0.59 6.94
CA VAL A 597 9.49 -0.04 7.59
C VAL A 597 9.51 -1.55 7.29
N SER A 598 9.28 -2.36 8.31
CA SER A 598 9.37 -3.81 8.21
C SER A 598 8.25 -4.38 7.34
N ASN A 599 8.57 -5.46 6.63
CA ASN A 599 7.59 -6.26 5.89
C ASN A 599 6.44 -6.77 6.78
N ASP A 600 6.66 -6.96 8.08
CA ASP A 600 5.61 -7.38 9.02
C ASP A 600 4.50 -6.31 9.18
N VAL A 601 4.80 -5.03 8.96
CA VAL A 601 3.80 -3.94 8.93
C VAL A 601 2.93 -3.99 7.66
N ARG A 602 3.46 -4.54 6.55
CA ARG A 602 2.67 -4.80 5.32
C ARG A 602 1.80 -6.03 5.48
N ASP A 603 2.36 -7.09 6.07
CA ASP A 603 1.75 -8.41 6.11
C ASP A 603 0.76 -8.57 7.29
N ASN A 604 0.94 -7.80 8.37
CA ASN A 604 0.07 -7.74 9.55
C ASN A 604 -0.28 -6.28 9.98
N PRO A 605 -0.84 -5.43 9.09
CA PRO A 605 -1.09 -4.00 9.34
C PRO A 605 -2.08 -3.71 10.48
N GLN A 606 -2.87 -4.70 10.90
CA GLN A 606 -3.77 -4.62 12.05
C GLN A 606 -3.04 -4.62 13.41
N MET A 607 -1.78 -5.05 13.44
CA MET A 607 -0.98 -5.19 14.67
C MET A 607 -0.18 -3.92 15.03
N TYR A 608 -0.32 -2.85 14.24
CA TYR A 608 0.52 -1.66 14.30
C TYR A 608 -0.31 -0.39 14.13
N SER A 609 0.12 0.70 14.77
CA SER A 609 -0.27 2.06 14.37
C SER A 609 0.51 2.57 13.17
N MET A 610 1.67 1.99 12.87
CA MET A 610 2.55 2.35 11.76
C MET A 610 1.90 2.05 10.41
N ILE A 611 1.93 3.01 9.48
CA ILE A 611 1.49 2.82 8.10
C ILE A 611 2.68 2.28 7.29
N TYR A 612 2.49 1.17 6.57
CA TYR A 612 3.56 0.58 5.76
C TYR A 612 4.02 1.53 4.64
N CYS A 613 5.31 1.83 4.61
CA CYS A 613 5.99 2.56 3.56
C CYS A 613 6.79 1.57 2.69
N PRO A 614 6.52 1.44 1.37
CA PRO A 614 7.21 0.46 0.53
C PRO A 614 8.71 0.71 0.35
N TYR A 615 9.17 1.95 0.53
CA TYR A 615 10.56 2.36 0.35
C TYR A 615 11.18 2.79 1.69
N PRO A 616 12.49 2.63 1.89
CA PRO A 616 13.20 3.28 2.98
C PRO A 616 13.16 4.81 2.86
N GLY A 617 13.49 5.50 3.94
CA GLY A 617 13.58 6.96 3.97
C GLY A 617 14.38 7.47 5.17
N ILE A 618 14.46 8.79 5.29
CA ILE A 618 15.04 9.49 6.44
C ILE A 618 13.90 10.04 7.30
N VAL A 619 14.07 9.99 8.63
CA VAL A 619 13.08 10.51 9.60
C VAL A 619 13.68 11.68 10.42
N PRO A 620 12.86 12.52 11.09
CA PRO A 620 13.37 13.73 11.72
C PRO A 620 14.38 13.46 12.85
N GLY A 621 14.10 12.50 13.75
CA GLY A 621 14.97 12.17 14.89
C GLY A 621 14.23 12.13 16.23
N GLY A 622 14.94 11.74 17.29
CA GLY A 622 14.36 11.58 18.63
C GLY A 622 13.13 10.65 18.63
N ARG A 623 12.03 11.12 19.21
CA ARG A 623 10.71 10.46 19.25
C ARG A 623 10.01 10.35 17.88
N PHE A 624 10.49 11.07 16.87
CA PHE A 624 9.91 11.06 15.53
C PHE A 624 10.53 9.93 14.70
N THR A 625 9.99 8.73 14.89
CA THR A 625 10.52 7.47 14.32
C THR A 625 10.07 7.21 12.88
N GLU A 626 8.98 7.84 12.47
CA GLU A 626 8.29 7.75 11.19
C GLU A 626 8.56 8.97 10.29
N PHE A 627 8.09 8.95 9.04
CA PHE A 627 8.10 10.17 8.24
C PHE A 627 7.20 11.24 8.88
N TYR A 628 7.62 12.50 8.74
CA TYR A 628 6.75 13.68 8.88
C TYR A 628 6.79 14.45 7.56
N TYR A 629 5.64 14.99 7.16
CA TYR A 629 5.44 15.43 5.78
C TYR A 629 6.25 16.68 5.43
N TRP A 630 6.00 17.83 6.07
CA TRP A 630 6.69 19.06 5.68
C TRP A 630 8.18 19.06 6.02
N ASP A 631 8.59 18.49 7.15
CA ASP A 631 9.99 18.22 7.54
C ASP A 631 10.81 17.62 6.41
N SER A 632 10.19 16.67 5.69
CA SER A 632 10.84 15.91 4.64
C SER A 632 11.23 16.76 3.43
N TYR A 633 10.71 17.98 3.26
CA TYR A 633 11.14 18.88 2.20
C TYR A 633 12.60 19.32 2.38
N TRP A 634 12.96 19.77 3.58
CA TRP A 634 14.34 20.17 3.89
C TRP A 634 15.27 18.97 3.95
N VAL A 635 14.78 17.81 4.41
CA VAL A 635 15.51 16.54 4.35
C VAL A 635 15.83 16.13 2.91
N ILE A 636 14.83 16.14 2.00
CA ILE A 636 15.00 15.79 0.59
C ILE A 636 16.00 16.71 -0.11
N ASN A 637 15.97 18.02 0.17
CA ASN A 637 16.98 18.94 -0.38
C ASN A 637 18.38 18.68 0.21
N GLY A 638 18.50 18.43 1.52
CA GLY A 638 19.76 18.04 2.15
C GLY A 638 20.33 16.72 1.62
N LEU A 639 19.48 15.77 1.27
CA LEU A 639 19.82 14.50 0.60
C LEU A 639 20.30 14.73 -0.84
N ILE A 640 19.62 15.59 -1.60
CA ILE A 640 20.02 15.94 -2.97
C ILE A 640 21.40 16.61 -3.00
N LEU A 641 21.68 17.52 -2.05
CA LEU A 641 23.00 18.14 -1.87
C LEU A 641 24.07 17.14 -1.36
N SER A 642 23.63 16.10 -0.67
CA SER A 642 24.43 14.93 -0.30
C SER A 642 24.60 13.90 -1.44
N GLU A 643 24.09 14.20 -2.63
CA GLU A 643 24.06 13.35 -3.84
C GLU A 643 23.20 12.06 -3.72
N MET A 644 22.43 11.94 -2.64
CA MET A 644 21.57 10.80 -2.28
C MET A 644 20.20 10.84 -2.97
N VAL A 645 20.24 10.97 -4.30
CA VAL A 645 19.06 11.21 -5.16
C VAL A 645 18.13 9.98 -5.23
N GLN A 646 18.61 8.76 -4.99
CA GLN A 646 17.75 7.56 -4.94
C GLN A 646 17.00 7.47 -3.60
N THR A 647 17.66 7.80 -2.50
CA THR A 647 17.01 7.90 -1.18
C THR A 647 15.95 9.00 -1.16
N ALA A 648 16.25 10.17 -1.76
CA ALA A 648 15.26 11.24 -1.96
C ALA A 648 14.06 10.77 -2.80
N LYS A 649 14.29 9.99 -3.87
CA LYS A 649 13.22 9.40 -4.69
C LYS A 649 12.31 8.48 -3.87
N GLY A 650 12.88 7.58 -3.07
CA GLY A 650 12.13 6.64 -2.23
C GLY A 650 11.19 7.35 -1.23
N MET A 651 11.63 8.48 -0.66
CA MET A 651 10.76 9.31 0.20
C MET A 651 9.58 9.90 -0.58
N ILE A 652 9.81 10.42 -1.80
CA ILE A 652 8.74 10.91 -2.68
C ILE A 652 7.80 9.78 -3.10
N GLU A 653 8.32 8.58 -3.39
CA GLU A 653 7.50 7.39 -3.70
C GLU A 653 6.62 6.95 -2.53
N ASN A 654 7.10 7.07 -1.29
CA ASN A 654 6.27 6.86 -0.09
C ASN A 654 5.15 7.90 0.02
N PHE A 655 5.42 9.19 -0.22
CA PHE A 655 4.37 10.21 -0.19
C PHE A 655 3.34 10.04 -1.31
N LEU A 656 3.77 9.71 -2.52
CA LEU A 656 2.88 9.35 -3.63
C LEU A 656 2.02 8.11 -3.28
N HIS A 657 2.57 7.14 -2.54
CA HIS A 657 1.79 6.02 -1.99
C HIS A 657 0.72 6.47 -0.98
N MET A 658 1.04 7.43 -0.10
CA MET A 658 0.05 7.99 0.84
C MET A 658 -1.06 8.74 0.11
N VAL A 659 -0.73 9.61 -0.86
CA VAL A 659 -1.73 10.31 -1.69
C VAL A 659 -2.61 9.32 -2.46
N LYS A 660 -2.04 8.19 -2.91
CA LYS A 660 -2.81 7.12 -3.56
C LYS A 660 -3.76 6.38 -2.58
N ARG A 661 -3.42 6.25 -1.29
CA ARG A 661 -4.24 5.57 -0.28
C ARG A 661 -5.31 6.49 0.35
N TYR A 662 -4.95 7.75 0.65
CA TYR A 662 -5.76 8.67 1.45
C TYR A 662 -6.25 9.90 0.68
N GLY A 663 -5.75 10.16 -0.53
CA GLY A 663 -6.03 11.37 -1.32
C GLY A 663 -5.10 12.56 -1.03
N PHE A 664 -4.30 12.47 0.04
CA PHE A 664 -3.33 13.47 0.50
C PHE A 664 -2.20 12.79 1.29
N VAL A 665 -1.17 13.53 1.71
CA VAL A 665 -0.15 13.01 2.63
C VAL A 665 -0.54 13.31 4.09
N PRO A 666 -0.75 12.30 4.96
CA PRO A 666 -0.96 12.51 6.39
C PRO A 666 0.22 13.21 7.07
N ASN A 667 -0.03 13.91 8.18
CA ASN A 667 0.98 14.61 9.00
C ASN A 667 2.26 13.76 9.22
N GLY A 668 2.08 12.49 9.60
CA GLY A 668 3.16 11.51 9.68
C GLY A 668 2.69 10.07 9.43
N GLY A 669 3.63 9.13 9.47
CA GLY A 669 3.44 7.72 9.07
C GLY A 669 2.62 6.81 10.00
N ARG A 670 1.61 7.33 10.70
CA ARG A 670 0.81 6.59 11.71
C ARG A 670 -0.69 6.75 11.46
N ILE A 671 -1.50 5.75 11.78
CA ILE A 671 -2.96 5.76 11.53
C ILE A 671 -3.70 6.87 12.30
N TYR A 672 -3.21 7.28 13.48
CA TYR A 672 -3.80 8.42 14.20
C TYR A 672 -3.55 9.77 13.51
N TYR A 673 -2.73 9.83 12.45
CA TYR A 673 -2.59 10.97 11.55
C TYR A 673 -3.53 10.93 10.32
N GLU A 674 -4.24 9.83 10.04
CA GLU A 674 -4.97 9.58 8.76
C GLU A 674 -6.01 10.66 8.37
N ARG A 675 -6.40 11.54 9.31
CA ARG A 675 -7.44 12.58 9.13
C ARG A 675 -6.90 14.01 9.09
N ARG A 676 -5.58 14.20 9.22
CA ARG A 676 -4.92 15.52 9.12
C ARG A 676 -3.65 15.46 8.30
N SER A 677 -3.47 16.46 7.43
CA SER A 677 -2.28 16.64 6.62
C SER A 677 -1.19 17.39 7.42
N GLN A 678 -0.20 17.90 6.70
CA GLN A 678 0.70 18.99 7.09
C GLN A 678 0.83 19.97 5.91
N PRO A 679 1.55 21.10 6.02
CA PRO A 679 1.77 22.04 4.92
C PRO A 679 2.22 21.33 3.62
N PRO A 680 1.52 21.51 2.47
CA PRO A 680 1.67 20.62 1.33
C PRO A 680 2.91 20.93 0.47
N PHE A 681 4.03 20.29 0.80
CA PHE A 681 5.31 20.45 0.10
C PHE A 681 5.59 19.40 -1.00
N LEU A 682 4.76 18.37 -1.21
CA LEU A 682 5.08 17.27 -2.13
C LEU A 682 5.38 17.70 -3.59
N PRO A 683 4.69 18.70 -4.19
CA PRO A 683 5.06 19.19 -5.51
C PRO A 683 6.46 19.84 -5.54
N LEU A 684 6.85 20.56 -4.48
CA LEU A 684 8.18 21.16 -4.36
C LEU A 684 9.26 20.09 -4.11
N MET A 685 8.97 19.02 -3.36
CA MET A 685 9.88 17.87 -3.24
C MET A 685 10.14 17.22 -4.61
N MET A 686 9.07 17.05 -5.40
CA MET A 686 9.17 16.54 -6.77
C MET A 686 9.91 17.53 -7.69
N GLU A 687 9.80 18.85 -7.45
CA GLU A 687 10.54 19.88 -8.19
C GLU A 687 12.04 19.73 -7.91
N SER A 688 12.46 19.78 -6.65
CA SER A 688 13.85 19.55 -6.23
C SER A 688 14.43 18.25 -6.83
N TYR A 689 13.69 17.13 -6.73
CA TYR A 689 14.12 15.85 -7.30
C TYR A 689 14.20 15.90 -8.84
N TYR A 690 13.21 16.49 -9.52
CA TYR A 690 13.23 16.62 -10.98
C TYR A 690 14.36 17.54 -11.44
N GLU A 691 14.68 18.59 -10.70
CA GLU A 691 15.79 19.47 -11.02
C GLU A 691 17.14 18.76 -10.91
N ALA A 692 17.34 17.91 -9.90
CA ALA A 692 18.56 17.12 -9.74
C ALA A 692 18.68 15.96 -10.75
N SER A 693 17.58 15.25 -11.03
CA SER A 693 17.59 14.00 -11.82
C SER A 693 17.26 14.16 -13.30
N LYS A 694 16.47 15.18 -13.66
CA LYS A 694 15.75 15.35 -14.93
C LYS A 694 14.88 14.13 -15.34
N ASP A 695 14.46 13.30 -14.38
CA ASP A 695 13.68 12.07 -14.60
C ASP A 695 12.22 12.36 -14.99
N LYS A 696 11.99 12.51 -16.30
CA LYS A 696 10.67 12.78 -16.89
C LYS A 696 9.68 11.60 -16.77
N GLU A 697 10.17 10.37 -16.65
CA GLU A 697 9.28 9.19 -16.52
C GLU A 697 8.68 9.13 -15.12
N PHE A 698 9.50 9.36 -14.08
CA PHE A 698 8.99 9.49 -12.73
C PHE A 698 8.06 10.69 -12.57
N LEU A 699 8.39 11.84 -13.18
CA LEU A 699 7.49 13.00 -13.19
C LEU A 699 6.13 12.67 -13.84
N ARG A 700 6.11 11.96 -14.96
CA ARG A 700 4.84 11.56 -15.62
C ARG A 700 4.02 10.60 -14.77
N MET A 701 4.67 9.73 -14.00
CA MET A 701 4.01 8.82 -13.05
C MET A 701 3.45 9.58 -11.83
N ALA A 702 4.23 10.50 -11.27
CA ALA A 702 3.90 11.26 -10.07
C ALA A 702 2.79 12.30 -10.28
N LEU A 703 2.78 13.01 -11.42
CA LEU A 703 1.96 14.19 -11.64
C LEU A 703 0.45 14.00 -11.36
N PRO A 704 -0.23 12.92 -11.80
CA PRO A 704 -1.65 12.69 -11.48
C PRO A 704 -1.95 12.55 -9.99
N LEU A 705 -0.97 12.15 -9.17
CA LEU A 705 -1.11 12.08 -7.72
C LEU A 705 -0.87 13.46 -7.09
N LEU A 706 0.10 14.24 -7.57
CA LEU A 706 0.26 15.65 -7.17
C LEU A 706 -1.02 16.47 -7.43
N GLU A 707 -1.69 16.22 -8.57
CA GLU A 707 -3.00 16.82 -8.87
C GLU A 707 -4.12 16.36 -7.93
N ASN A 708 -4.05 15.14 -7.39
CA ASN A 708 -5.04 14.64 -6.43
C ASN A 708 -4.88 15.31 -5.07
N GLU A 709 -3.65 15.47 -4.57
CA GLU A 709 -3.41 16.17 -3.31
C GLU A 709 -3.78 17.65 -3.42
N TYR A 710 -3.40 18.33 -4.51
CA TYR A 710 -3.85 19.70 -4.77
C TYR A 710 -5.38 19.79 -4.74
N ARG A 711 -6.08 18.82 -5.34
CA ARG A 711 -7.54 18.75 -5.31
C ARG A 711 -8.09 18.55 -3.89
N PHE A 712 -7.47 17.69 -3.07
CA PHE A 712 -7.85 17.55 -1.65
C PHE A 712 -7.80 18.89 -0.90
N TRP A 713 -6.78 19.71 -1.11
CA TRP A 713 -6.72 21.04 -0.50
C TRP A 713 -7.81 21.98 -1.03
N MET A 714 -8.08 21.96 -2.33
CA MET A 714 -9.13 22.80 -2.94
C MET A 714 -10.56 22.37 -2.60
N GLU A 715 -10.79 21.09 -2.33
CA GLU A 715 -12.12 20.54 -1.97
C GLU A 715 -12.36 20.58 -0.45
N ASN A 716 -11.37 20.20 0.36
CA ASN A 716 -11.55 19.94 1.80
C ASN A 716 -10.90 20.98 2.74
N ARG A 717 -10.13 21.94 2.20
CA ARG A 717 -9.40 22.96 2.98
C ARG A 717 -9.61 24.39 2.46
N SER A 718 -10.48 24.59 1.47
CA SER A 718 -10.82 25.92 0.98
C SER A 718 -11.91 26.62 1.79
N VAL A 719 -11.88 27.96 1.78
CA VAL A 719 -12.87 28.85 2.39
C VAL A 719 -13.05 30.08 1.50
N ALA A 720 -14.29 30.56 1.37
CA ALA A 720 -14.59 31.80 0.67
C ALA A 720 -14.46 32.99 1.63
N VAL A 721 -13.65 33.98 1.27
CA VAL A 721 -13.48 35.25 1.99
C VAL A 721 -14.01 36.38 1.12
N GLU A 722 -14.82 37.26 1.67
CA GLU A 722 -15.38 38.41 0.95
C GLU A 722 -14.70 39.70 1.40
N VAL A 723 -14.03 40.39 0.46
CA VAL A 723 -13.36 41.68 0.71
C VAL A 723 -13.82 42.66 -0.36
N ASN A 724 -14.27 43.85 0.05
CA ASN A 724 -14.81 44.87 -0.86
C ASN A 724 -15.92 44.36 -1.82
N SER A 725 -16.79 43.46 -1.31
CA SER A 725 -17.82 42.74 -2.09
C SER A 725 -17.31 41.76 -3.15
N VAL A 726 -16.00 41.46 -3.18
CA VAL A 726 -15.40 40.45 -4.06
C VAL A 726 -15.12 39.18 -3.26
N LYS A 727 -15.58 38.04 -3.76
CA LYS A 727 -15.34 36.72 -3.14
C LYS A 727 -14.05 36.10 -3.68
N HIS A 728 -13.13 35.81 -2.76
CA HIS A 728 -11.86 35.14 -3.01
C HIS A 728 -11.88 33.75 -2.39
N ILE A 729 -11.36 32.74 -3.10
CA ILE A 729 -11.16 31.40 -2.54
C ILE A 729 -9.76 31.36 -1.93
N MET A 730 -9.72 31.13 -0.62
CA MET A 730 -8.51 30.98 0.18
C MET A 730 -8.45 29.55 0.75
N ASN A 731 -7.34 29.19 1.37
CA ASN A 731 -7.17 27.92 2.08
C ASN A 731 -6.85 28.14 3.57
N ARG A 732 -7.28 27.19 4.40
CA ARG A 732 -7.06 27.14 5.86
C ARG A 732 -6.82 25.69 6.31
N TYR A 733 -6.14 25.51 7.43
CA TYR A 733 -6.05 24.19 8.09
C TYR A 733 -7.38 23.89 8.80
N TYR A 734 -7.91 22.66 8.67
CA TYR A 734 -9.27 22.34 9.11
C TYR A 734 -9.51 20.84 9.25
N VAL A 735 -9.52 20.32 10.49
CA VAL A 735 -9.63 18.89 10.79
C VAL A 735 -10.93 18.59 11.55
N GLN A 736 -11.91 17.96 10.90
CA GLN A 736 -13.23 17.65 11.47
C GLN A 736 -13.22 16.42 12.42
N VAL A 737 -12.47 16.48 13.53
CA VAL A 737 -12.36 15.35 14.48
C VAL A 737 -12.34 15.85 15.94
N GLY A 738 -13.53 15.99 16.54
CA GLY A 738 -13.73 16.38 17.94
C GLY A 738 -13.52 15.24 18.94
N GLN A 739 -12.26 14.85 19.15
CA GLN A 739 -11.75 13.90 20.16
C GLN A 739 -10.30 14.32 20.49
N PRO A 740 -9.68 13.97 21.63
CA PRO A 740 -8.26 14.25 21.85
C PRO A 740 -7.33 13.72 20.73
N ARG A 741 -6.16 14.34 20.53
CA ARG A 741 -5.05 13.79 19.71
C ARG A 741 -4.51 12.52 20.40
N PRO A 742 -4.51 11.34 19.77
CA PRO A 742 -4.04 10.11 20.41
C PRO A 742 -2.60 10.18 20.93
N GLU A 743 -1.73 10.94 20.26
CA GLU A 743 -0.33 11.14 20.63
C GLU A 743 -0.10 12.17 21.76
N SER A 744 -1.11 12.96 22.14
CA SER A 744 -1.08 13.96 23.22
C SER A 744 -2.34 13.87 24.11
N TYR A 745 -2.96 12.69 24.20
CA TYR A 745 -4.35 12.52 24.66
C TYR A 745 -4.62 13.14 26.05
N ALA A 746 -3.72 12.92 27.01
CA ALA A 746 -3.88 13.47 28.36
C ALA A 746 -3.80 15.00 28.38
N HIS A 747 -2.90 15.61 27.61
CA HIS A 747 -2.76 17.07 27.52
C HIS A 747 -3.99 17.72 26.87
N ASP A 748 -4.50 17.13 25.78
CA ASP A 748 -5.73 17.58 25.11
C ASP A 748 -6.95 17.46 26.05
N ALA A 749 -7.04 16.39 26.84
CA ALA A 749 -8.13 16.18 27.80
C ALA A 749 -8.06 17.17 28.98
N GLU A 750 -6.87 17.39 29.55
CA GLU A 750 -6.65 18.32 30.67
C GLU A 750 -6.89 19.78 30.24
N LEU A 751 -6.47 20.18 29.04
CA LEU A 751 -6.77 21.50 28.48
C LEU A 751 -8.27 21.72 28.24
N ALA A 752 -9.04 20.65 28.05
CA ALA A 752 -10.49 20.68 27.85
C ALA A 752 -11.29 20.59 29.16
N GLU A 753 -10.66 20.31 30.31
CA GLU A 753 -11.35 20.05 31.57
C GLU A 753 -12.21 21.24 32.04
N GLY A 754 -13.44 20.93 32.48
CA GLY A 754 -14.42 21.93 32.92
C GLY A 754 -15.18 22.65 31.79
N LEU A 755 -14.86 22.42 30.52
CA LEU A 755 -15.69 22.90 29.40
C LEU A 755 -16.91 21.98 29.18
N PRO A 756 -18.05 22.51 28.69
CA PRO A 756 -19.14 21.67 28.16
C PRO A 756 -18.66 20.80 26.98
N ALA A 757 -19.24 19.61 26.80
CA ALA A 757 -18.79 18.63 25.80
C ALA A 757 -18.64 19.22 24.38
N GLU A 758 -19.62 19.99 23.89
CA GLU A 758 -19.57 20.65 22.58
C GLU A 758 -18.37 21.62 22.44
N ALA A 759 -17.92 22.23 23.55
CA ALA A 759 -16.75 23.09 23.58
C ALA A 759 -15.44 22.30 23.70
N GLN A 760 -15.45 21.12 24.34
CA GLN A 760 -14.31 20.18 24.31
C GLN A 760 -14.07 19.67 22.89
N GLU A 761 -15.12 19.18 22.21
CA GLU A 761 -15.07 18.71 20.82
C GLU A 761 -14.55 19.80 19.86
N LYS A 762 -15.01 21.04 20.02
CA LYS A 762 -14.50 22.19 19.26
C LYS A 762 -13.03 22.47 19.57
N LEU A 763 -12.63 22.53 20.84
CA LEU A 763 -11.21 22.75 21.19
C LEU A 763 -10.32 21.67 20.56
N TRP A 764 -10.65 20.38 20.68
CA TRP A 764 -9.86 19.30 20.09
C TRP A 764 -9.84 19.29 18.55
N THR A 765 -10.89 19.82 17.90
CA THR A 765 -10.96 20.06 16.46
C THR A 765 -9.93 21.13 16.05
N GLU A 766 -9.86 22.23 16.81
CA GLU A 766 -8.93 23.34 16.58
C GLU A 766 -7.48 22.96 16.92
N LEU A 767 -7.24 22.19 17.98
CA LEU A 767 -5.90 21.66 18.32
C LEU A 767 -5.35 20.77 17.19
N LYS A 768 -6.18 19.92 16.57
CA LYS A 768 -5.75 19.16 15.37
C LYS A 768 -5.54 20.03 14.14
N ALA A 769 -6.24 21.15 13.99
CA ALA A 769 -5.98 22.09 12.90
C ALA A 769 -4.64 22.83 13.10
N ALA A 770 -4.20 23.07 14.35
CA ALA A 770 -2.83 23.54 14.63
C ALA A 770 -1.77 22.46 14.36
N ALA A 771 -2.03 21.19 14.69
CA ALA A 771 -1.14 20.09 14.29
C ALA A 771 -1.10 19.90 12.75
N GLU A 772 -2.18 20.23 12.04
CA GLU A 772 -2.22 20.25 10.56
C GLU A 772 -1.46 21.45 9.96
N SER A 773 -1.29 22.55 10.69
CA SER A 773 -0.44 23.67 10.27
C SER A 773 1.06 23.42 10.51
N GLY A 774 1.40 22.36 11.26
CA GLY A 774 2.76 22.10 11.75
C GLY A 774 3.20 23.07 12.86
N TRP A 775 2.32 23.95 13.34
CA TRP A 775 2.60 24.94 14.39
C TRP A 775 1.79 24.62 15.66
N ASP A 776 1.87 23.38 16.15
CA ASP A 776 1.33 22.95 17.45
C ASP A 776 2.37 23.18 18.58
N PHE A 777 2.28 24.25 19.37
CA PHE A 777 1.29 25.34 19.35
C PHE A 777 1.95 26.72 19.29
N SER A 778 1.13 27.72 18.93
CA SER A 778 1.50 29.12 18.77
C SER A 778 0.35 30.04 19.16
N SER A 779 0.68 31.18 19.76
CA SER A 779 -0.24 32.28 20.03
C SER A 779 -0.86 32.88 18.77
N ARG A 780 -0.25 32.61 17.60
CA ARG A 780 -0.81 32.82 16.27
C ARG A 780 -2.26 32.34 16.13
N TRP A 781 -2.61 31.23 16.79
CA TRP A 781 -3.91 30.58 16.69
C TRP A 781 -4.94 31.03 17.72
N TYR A 782 -4.58 31.91 18.66
CA TYR A 782 -5.43 32.25 19.81
C TYR A 782 -6.38 33.41 19.47
N ILE A 783 -7.66 33.11 19.29
CA ILE A 783 -8.71 34.11 19.11
C ILE A 783 -9.65 34.08 20.31
N ASN A 784 -9.66 35.15 21.11
CA ASN A 784 -10.47 35.25 22.32
C ASN A 784 -11.99 35.29 22.03
N ASN A 785 -12.80 35.34 23.08
CA ASN A 785 -14.27 35.37 22.97
C ASN A 785 -14.86 36.69 22.42
N LEU A 786 -14.03 37.72 22.18
CA LEU A 786 -14.39 38.94 21.46
C LEU A 786 -13.99 38.89 19.97
N GLY A 787 -13.47 37.75 19.49
CA GLY A 787 -12.98 37.59 18.11
C GLY A 787 -11.59 38.19 17.87
N GLN A 788 -10.87 38.62 18.91
CA GLN A 788 -9.56 39.29 18.80
C GLN A 788 -8.40 38.31 18.99
N ASN A 789 -7.28 38.55 18.30
CA ASN A 789 -6.05 37.76 18.39
C ASN A 789 -5.24 38.03 19.68
N SER A 790 -5.88 37.84 20.84
CA SER A 790 -5.33 38.08 22.18
C SER A 790 -5.90 37.09 23.21
N GLY A 791 -6.03 35.82 22.80
CA GLY A 791 -6.52 34.73 23.65
C GLY A 791 -5.41 33.97 24.40
N SER A 792 -5.82 32.90 25.10
CA SER A 792 -4.95 31.89 25.72
C SER A 792 -4.87 30.62 24.89
N PHE A 793 -4.11 29.60 25.34
CA PHE A 793 -4.07 28.29 24.70
C PHE A 793 -5.47 27.61 24.61
N ARG A 794 -6.36 27.88 25.57
CA ARG A 794 -7.76 27.41 25.55
C ARG A 794 -8.63 28.15 24.52
N ASP A 795 -8.14 29.26 23.97
CA ASP A 795 -8.77 30.06 22.92
C ASP A 795 -8.23 29.74 21.51
N THR A 796 -7.57 28.58 21.32
CA THR A 796 -7.10 28.12 20.01
C THR A 796 -8.28 27.96 19.04
N LYS A 797 -8.23 28.69 17.91
CA LYS A 797 -9.26 28.73 16.86
C LYS A 797 -8.62 28.76 15.46
N THR A 798 -7.64 27.89 15.20
CA THR A 798 -6.85 27.80 13.95
C THR A 798 -7.70 27.77 12.67
N SER A 799 -8.84 27.07 12.67
CA SER A 799 -9.73 26.99 11.50
C SER A 799 -10.44 28.31 11.19
N PHE A 800 -10.47 29.26 12.12
CA PHE A 800 -10.98 30.61 11.91
C PHE A 800 -9.89 31.57 11.39
N ILE A 801 -8.71 31.06 11.04
CA ILE A 801 -7.61 31.82 10.46
C ILE A 801 -7.31 31.32 9.04
N VAL A 802 -7.13 32.26 8.11
CA VAL A 802 -6.59 32.03 6.76
C VAL A 802 -5.09 32.37 6.80
N PRO A 803 -4.19 31.37 6.80
CA PRO A 803 -2.77 31.59 7.02
C PRO A 803 -2.05 32.09 5.77
N VAL A 804 -1.07 32.98 5.95
CA VAL A 804 -0.24 33.48 4.83
C VAL A 804 0.55 32.37 4.15
N GLU A 805 1.26 31.53 4.91
CA GLU A 805 2.16 30.53 4.31
C GLU A 805 1.41 29.42 3.57
N LEU A 806 0.24 28.99 4.07
CA LEU A 806 -0.58 28.01 3.36
C LEU A 806 -1.01 28.53 1.98
N ASN A 807 -1.42 29.80 1.89
CA ASN A 807 -1.88 30.36 0.62
C ASN A 807 -0.71 30.67 -0.33
N ALA A 808 0.45 31.06 0.21
CA ALA A 808 1.71 31.16 -0.55
C ALA A 808 2.19 29.79 -1.07
N LEU A 809 2.12 28.74 -0.26
CA LEU A 809 2.53 27.37 -0.62
C LEU A 809 1.55 26.74 -1.63
N ILE A 810 0.24 26.95 -1.49
CA ILE A 810 -0.73 26.54 -2.51
C ILE A 810 -0.51 27.29 -3.84
N CYS A 811 -0.20 28.60 -3.78
CA CYS A 811 0.21 29.36 -4.97
C CYS A 811 1.47 28.78 -5.64
N ARG A 812 2.50 28.42 -4.84
CA ARG A 812 3.72 27.78 -5.34
C ARG A 812 3.42 26.41 -5.95
N ASN A 813 2.55 25.60 -5.33
CA ASN A 813 2.08 24.33 -5.89
C ASN A 813 1.36 24.52 -7.24
N GLU A 814 0.54 25.56 -7.38
CA GLU A 814 -0.13 25.90 -8.65
C GLU A 814 0.90 26.26 -9.74
N GLN A 815 1.97 27.02 -9.42
CA GLN A 815 3.08 27.31 -10.35
C GLN A 815 3.86 26.06 -10.76
N VAL A 816 4.17 25.18 -9.80
CA VAL A 816 4.93 23.94 -10.00
C VAL A 816 4.15 22.96 -10.89
N LEU A 817 2.84 22.80 -10.63
CA LEU A 817 1.96 21.97 -11.45
C LEU A 817 1.84 22.49 -12.89
N ALA A 818 1.72 23.81 -13.08
CA ALA A 818 1.76 24.41 -14.42
C ALA A 818 3.08 24.06 -15.15
N THR A 819 4.21 24.20 -14.45
CA THR A 819 5.55 23.95 -14.97
C THR A 819 5.77 22.47 -15.33
N PHE A 820 5.30 21.54 -14.50
CA PHE A 820 5.34 20.10 -14.79
C PHE A 820 4.52 19.72 -16.03
N HIS A 821 3.32 20.31 -16.21
CA HIS A 821 2.54 20.08 -17.43
C HIS A 821 3.26 20.57 -18.68
N ARG A 822 3.93 21.74 -18.64
CA ARG A 822 4.79 22.22 -19.75
C ARG A 822 5.95 21.27 -20.04
N ILE A 823 6.65 20.80 -19.00
CA ILE A 823 7.77 19.85 -19.11
C ILE A 823 7.36 18.53 -19.81
N LEU A 824 6.10 18.12 -19.65
CA LEU A 824 5.52 16.94 -20.29
C LEU A 824 4.74 17.23 -21.60
N GLY A 825 4.65 18.50 -22.02
CA GLY A 825 4.02 18.92 -23.28
C GLY A 825 2.52 19.21 -23.23
N ASN A 826 1.92 19.32 -22.04
CA ASN A 826 0.48 19.52 -21.83
C ASN A 826 0.12 21.01 -21.60
N GLU A 827 0.30 21.83 -22.63
CA GLU A 827 0.10 23.29 -22.55
C GLU A 827 -1.35 23.71 -22.27
N GLU A 828 -2.34 22.84 -22.52
CA GLU A 828 -3.74 23.09 -22.17
C GLU A 828 -3.93 23.04 -20.65
N LYS A 829 -3.44 21.98 -20.01
CA LYS A 829 -3.54 21.80 -18.56
C LYS A 829 -2.63 22.76 -17.79
N ALA A 830 -1.47 23.14 -18.36
CA ALA A 830 -0.64 24.22 -17.82
C ALA A 830 -1.45 25.53 -17.65
N ARG A 831 -2.21 25.94 -18.68
CA ARG A 831 -3.07 27.13 -18.65
C ARG A 831 -4.19 27.09 -17.62
N VAL A 832 -4.67 25.90 -17.24
CA VAL A 832 -5.61 25.75 -16.10
C VAL A 832 -4.94 26.16 -14.80
N TYR A 833 -3.69 25.73 -14.58
CA TYR A 833 -2.92 26.10 -13.40
C TYR A 833 -2.43 27.55 -13.42
N ASP A 834 -2.03 28.11 -14.58
CA ASP A 834 -1.75 29.55 -14.70
C ASP A 834 -2.97 30.41 -14.31
N THR A 835 -4.18 29.94 -14.63
CA THR A 835 -5.44 30.59 -14.25
C THR A 835 -5.69 30.47 -12.74
N ALA A 836 -5.32 29.35 -12.11
CA ALA A 836 -5.35 29.18 -10.65
C ALA A 836 -4.38 30.17 -9.96
N VAL A 837 -3.10 30.18 -10.36
CA VAL A 837 -2.09 31.16 -9.89
C VAL A 837 -2.60 32.60 -10.05
N SER A 838 -3.16 32.95 -11.21
CA SER A 838 -3.68 34.29 -11.50
C SER A 838 -4.86 34.71 -10.61
N SER A 839 -5.66 33.75 -10.14
CA SER A 839 -6.73 33.97 -9.16
C SER A 839 -6.18 34.02 -7.74
N ARG A 840 -5.20 33.18 -7.42
CA ARG A 840 -4.55 33.05 -6.11
C ARG A 840 -3.75 34.29 -5.73
N LEU A 841 -2.95 34.84 -6.65
CA LEU A 841 -2.22 36.09 -6.47
C LEU A 841 -3.17 37.22 -6.03
N LYS A 842 -4.25 37.44 -6.80
CA LYS A 842 -5.28 38.44 -6.49
C LYS A 842 -5.97 38.19 -5.14
N ALA A 843 -6.14 36.92 -4.75
CA ALA A 843 -6.71 36.54 -3.46
C ALA A 843 -5.76 36.85 -2.30
N ILE A 844 -4.47 36.51 -2.41
CA ILE A 844 -3.42 36.86 -1.44
C ILE A 844 -3.32 38.39 -1.28
N GLU A 845 -3.30 39.13 -2.39
CA GLU A 845 -3.20 40.60 -2.39
C GLU A 845 -4.46 41.31 -1.86
N SER A 846 -5.65 40.76 -2.11
CA SER A 846 -6.88 41.36 -1.60
C SER A 846 -7.13 41.03 -0.12
N VAL A 847 -6.89 39.79 0.29
CA VAL A 847 -7.21 39.29 1.64
C VAL A 847 -6.07 39.55 2.63
N LEU A 848 -4.82 39.22 2.29
CA LEU A 848 -3.72 39.14 3.25
C LEU A 848 -2.80 40.36 3.25
N TRP A 849 -2.57 41.01 2.10
CA TRP A 849 -1.64 42.13 1.98
C TRP A 849 -2.14 43.43 2.63
N ASP A 850 -1.35 44.02 3.52
CA ASP A 850 -1.62 45.34 4.09
C ASP A 850 -0.70 46.41 3.51
N THR A 851 -1.28 47.34 2.74
CA THR A 851 -0.56 48.41 2.04
C THR A 851 0.00 49.50 2.94
N LYS A 852 -0.38 49.57 4.22
CA LYS A 852 0.15 50.57 5.18
C LYS A 852 1.38 50.04 5.92
N GLN A 853 1.34 48.76 6.28
CA GLN A 853 2.46 48.08 6.96
C GLN A 853 3.48 47.49 5.97
N GLY A 854 3.08 47.21 4.73
CA GLY A 854 3.96 46.67 3.70
C GLY A 854 4.21 45.17 3.81
N ALA A 855 3.29 44.40 4.38
CA ALA A 855 3.45 42.95 4.57
C ALA A 855 2.12 42.18 4.44
N TRP A 856 2.22 40.85 4.31
CA TRP A 856 1.06 39.96 4.32
C TRP A 856 0.77 39.46 5.73
N PHE A 857 -0.50 39.46 6.12
CA PHE A 857 -0.95 39.10 7.47
C PHE A 857 -2.08 38.09 7.41
N ASP A 858 -2.11 37.19 8.40
CA ASP A 858 -3.16 36.19 8.53
C ASP A 858 -4.54 36.85 8.68
N TYR A 859 -5.56 36.31 8.01
CA TYR A 859 -6.90 36.88 8.04
C TYR A 859 -7.82 36.10 8.99
N ASN A 860 -8.37 36.78 9.99
CA ASN A 860 -9.26 36.25 11.01
C ASN A 860 -10.71 36.32 10.49
N LEU A 861 -11.32 35.14 10.32
CA LEU A 861 -12.67 34.94 9.77
C LEU A 861 -13.80 35.33 10.73
N LEU A 862 -13.52 35.52 12.03
CA LEU A 862 -14.51 35.95 13.03
C LEU A 862 -14.61 37.48 13.09
N SER A 863 -13.48 38.18 13.11
CA SER A 863 -13.44 39.65 13.11
C SER A 863 -13.53 40.26 11.71
N SER A 864 -13.27 39.48 10.65
CA SER A 864 -13.05 39.96 9.28
C SER A 864 -11.87 40.95 9.15
N THR A 865 -10.85 40.79 10.01
CA THR A 865 -9.64 41.64 10.03
C THR A 865 -8.35 40.83 9.89
N ARG A 866 -7.25 41.51 9.55
CA ARG A 866 -5.90 40.92 9.59
C ARG A 866 -5.34 40.90 11.01
N ASN A 867 -4.52 39.90 11.32
CA ASN A 867 -3.72 39.82 12.54
C ASN A 867 -2.35 40.47 12.29
N SER A 868 -2.09 41.66 12.84
CA SER A 868 -0.86 42.43 12.60
C SER A 868 0.37 41.97 13.42
N ALA A 869 0.27 40.86 14.15
CA ALA A 869 1.41 40.29 14.87
C ALA A 869 2.49 39.76 13.90
N PHE A 870 3.76 39.90 14.29
CA PHE A 870 4.90 39.43 13.51
C PHE A 870 5.10 37.92 13.60
N TYR A 871 5.28 37.30 12.44
CA TYR A 871 5.75 35.94 12.20
C TYR A 871 6.64 35.95 10.94
N PRO A 872 7.72 35.15 10.84
CA PRO A 872 8.50 35.05 9.59
C PRO A 872 7.66 34.65 8.37
N THR A 873 6.55 33.94 8.59
CA THR A 873 5.57 33.56 7.56
C THR A 873 4.80 34.73 6.95
N ASN A 874 4.79 35.93 7.56
CA ASN A 874 4.29 37.15 6.93
C ASN A 874 5.01 37.45 5.59
N LEU A 875 6.23 36.94 5.42
CA LEU A 875 7.10 37.18 4.27
C LEU A 875 7.21 35.96 3.33
N SER A 876 6.50 34.87 3.63
CA SER A 876 6.48 33.65 2.81
C SER A 876 6.01 33.84 1.36
N PRO A 877 5.19 34.85 0.97
CA PRO A 877 4.90 35.12 -0.43
C PRO A 877 6.12 35.55 -1.26
N LEU A 878 7.19 36.06 -0.63
CA LEU A 878 8.45 36.35 -1.31
C LEU A 878 9.12 35.06 -1.78
N TRP A 879 9.35 34.14 -0.85
CA TRP A 879 9.91 32.79 -1.10
C TRP A 879 9.08 31.95 -2.08
N ALA A 880 7.75 32.12 -2.05
CA ALA A 880 6.86 31.43 -2.96
C ALA A 880 6.77 32.07 -4.36
N HIS A 881 7.37 33.25 -4.58
CA HIS A 881 7.16 34.10 -5.76
C HIS A 881 5.67 34.38 -6.03
N CYS A 882 4.92 34.71 -4.98
CA CYS A 882 3.46 34.82 -4.99
C CYS A 882 2.95 36.24 -4.68
N TYR A 883 3.46 37.20 -5.45
CA TYR A 883 3.09 38.61 -5.45
C TYR A 883 3.28 39.21 -6.86
N SER A 884 2.53 40.25 -7.22
CA SER A 884 2.50 40.79 -8.60
C SER A 884 3.36 42.03 -8.86
N GLN A 885 3.73 42.80 -7.82
CA GLN A 885 4.44 44.08 -7.95
C GLN A 885 5.81 44.05 -7.24
N PRO A 886 6.93 44.34 -7.92
CA PRO A 886 8.27 44.35 -7.31
C PRO A 886 8.39 45.26 -6.08
N GLU A 887 7.65 46.37 -6.05
CA GLU A 887 7.60 47.33 -4.95
C GLU A 887 7.13 46.68 -3.63
N MET A 888 6.28 45.65 -3.70
CA MET A 888 5.84 44.90 -2.52
C MET A 888 7.01 44.20 -1.84
N GLY A 889 8.01 43.73 -2.59
CA GLY A 889 9.23 43.14 -2.04
C GLY A 889 10.09 44.16 -1.29
N GLN A 890 10.16 45.40 -1.80
CA GLN A 890 10.84 46.50 -1.11
C GLN A 890 10.10 46.93 0.16
N GLN A 891 8.75 46.98 0.11
CA GLN A 891 7.91 47.29 1.27
C GLN A 891 8.01 46.19 2.35
N ALA A 892 8.04 44.92 1.94
CA ALA A 892 8.22 43.76 2.81
C ALA A 892 9.60 43.74 3.51
N LEU A 893 10.65 44.18 2.81
CA LEU A 893 11.97 44.39 3.41
C LEU A 893 11.97 45.53 4.45
N GLN A 894 11.25 46.63 4.18
CA GLN A 894 11.10 47.73 5.14
C GLN A 894 10.29 47.31 6.37
N TYR A 895 9.20 46.56 6.18
CA TYR A 895 8.45 45.94 7.28
C TYR A 895 9.35 45.08 8.16
N LEU A 896 10.11 44.15 7.57
CA LEU A 896 11.02 43.28 8.32
C LEU A 896 12.02 44.08 9.15
N ARG A 897 12.63 45.11 8.56
CA ARG A 897 13.56 46.03 9.26
C ARG A 897 12.90 46.83 10.39
N GLY A 898 11.60 47.15 10.29
CA GLY A 898 10.83 47.82 11.34
C GLY A 898 10.12 46.89 12.34
N SER A 899 10.18 45.56 12.14
CA SER A 899 9.35 44.60 12.88
C SER A 899 9.84 44.26 14.29
N GLY A 900 11.12 44.47 14.59
CA GLY A 900 11.80 43.93 15.79
C GLY A 900 12.23 42.45 15.64
N GLY A 901 11.84 41.74 14.58
CA GLY A 901 12.25 40.35 14.34
C GLY A 901 13.75 40.18 14.05
N LEU A 902 14.45 41.25 13.63
CA LEU A 902 15.89 41.22 13.33
C LEU A 902 16.80 41.51 14.53
N ASP A 903 16.23 41.86 15.69
CA ASP A 903 16.97 42.36 16.86
C ASP A 903 17.77 41.26 17.60
N TYR A 904 17.62 40.01 17.17
CA TYR A 904 18.16 38.82 17.82
C TYR A 904 19.42 38.29 17.14
N PRO A 905 20.46 37.87 17.90
CA PRO A 905 21.75 37.49 17.33
C PRO A 905 21.76 36.07 16.73
N ASN A 906 20.91 35.16 17.21
CA ASN A 906 21.04 33.72 16.93
C ASN A 906 20.02 33.18 15.90
N GLY A 907 19.22 34.07 15.28
CA GLY A 907 18.13 33.75 14.35
C GLY A 907 16.93 34.68 14.54
N VAL A 908 15.96 34.65 13.62
CA VAL A 908 14.70 35.41 13.72
C VAL A 908 13.65 34.56 14.47
N PRO A 909 13.03 35.05 15.56
CA PRO A 909 12.10 34.25 16.34
C PRO A 909 10.80 33.98 15.58
N THR A 910 10.12 32.91 15.99
CA THR A 910 8.87 32.42 15.37
C THR A 910 7.72 33.43 15.49
N SER A 911 7.71 34.19 16.58
CA SER A 911 6.85 35.34 16.83
C SER A 911 7.57 36.29 17.79
N LEU A 912 6.94 37.42 18.16
CA LEU A 912 7.39 38.28 19.27
C LEU A 912 6.59 38.07 20.57
N SER A 913 5.88 36.94 20.67
CA SER A 913 4.99 36.60 21.79
C SER A 913 5.64 35.58 22.71
N GLN A 914 5.69 35.84 24.03
CA GLN A 914 6.18 34.89 25.04
C GLN A 914 5.02 34.05 25.60
N SER A 915 4.48 33.12 24.81
CA SER A 915 3.32 32.30 25.20
C SER A 915 3.66 31.07 26.04
N GLY A 916 4.93 30.70 26.11
CA GLY A 916 5.41 29.41 26.65
C GLY A 916 5.26 28.22 25.69
N GLN A 917 4.65 28.40 24.51
CA GLN A 917 4.56 27.36 23.48
C GLN A 917 5.78 27.33 22.56
N GLN A 918 5.92 26.23 21.83
CA GLN A 918 7.12 25.99 21.03
C GLN A 918 7.18 26.78 19.71
N TRP A 919 6.06 27.17 19.10
CA TRP A 919 6.03 28.02 17.89
C TRP A 919 5.79 29.50 18.25
N ASP A 920 6.60 30.01 19.18
CA ASP A 920 6.57 31.38 19.69
C ASP A 920 7.97 31.80 20.19
N MET A 921 8.11 33.03 20.70
CA MET A 921 9.36 33.52 21.31
C MET A 921 9.65 32.75 22.61
N PRO A 922 10.88 32.27 22.85
CA PRO A 922 12.14 32.66 22.18
C PRO A 922 12.63 31.71 21.07
N ASN A 923 11.80 30.81 20.55
CA ASN A 923 12.28 29.80 19.61
C ASN A 923 12.37 30.32 18.17
N ALA A 924 13.39 29.86 17.45
CA ALA A 924 13.50 29.85 15.99
C ALA A 924 13.54 28.41 15.47
N TRP A 925 12.77 28.13 14.42
CA TRP A 925 12.77 26.85 13.72
C TRP A 925 13.47 26.95 12.36
N PRO A 926 14.28 25.96 11.95
CA PRO A 926 15.05 26.01 10.71
C PRO A 926 14.22 26.28 9.43
N PRO A 927 13.01 25.69 9.24
CA PRO A 927 12.12 26.02 8.13
C PRO A 927 11.89 27.51 7.92
N LEU A 928 11.66 28.25 9.02
CA LEU A 928 11.28 29.65 8.99
C LEU A 928 12.48 30.54 8.65
N GLN A 929 13.68 30.18 9.15
CA GLN A 929 14.91 30.86 8.79
C GLN A 929 15.19 30.65 7.30
N HIS A 930 15.07 29.41 6.82
CA HIS A 930 15.29 29.07 5.42
C HIS A 930 14.35 29.81 4.47
N MET A 931 13.04 29.80 4.74
CA MET A 931 12.06 30.52 3.91
C MET A 931 12.32 32.02 3.90
N LEU A 932 12.69 32.62 5.04
CA LEU A 932 13.00 34.05 5.14
C LEU A 932 14.27 34.43 4.38
N ILE A 933 15.38 33.72 4.63
CA ILE A 933 16.68 33.93 3.97
C ILE A 933 16.53 33.75 2.45
N GLU A 934 15.88 32.67 2.02
CA GLU A 934 15.73 32.35 0.61
C GLU A 934 14.87 33.41 -0.11
N GLY A 935 13.70 33.75 0.45
CA GLY A 935 12.82 34.78 -0.12
C GLY A 935 13.45 36.18 -0.17
N LEU A 936 14.29 36.55 0.80
CA LEU A 936 15.08 37.78 0.76
C LEU A 936 16.17 37.75 -0.32
N SER A 937 16.87 36.62 -0.47
CA SER A 937 17.94 36.46 -1.46
C SER A 937 17.46 36.52 -2.92
N GLN A 938 16.17 36.24 -3.12
CA GLN A 938 15.49 36.22 -4.42
C GLN A 938 14.99 37.61 -4.85
N LEU A 939 14.89 38.59 -3.94
CA LEU A 939 14.58 39.97 -4.29
C LEU A 939 15.74 40.60 -5.06
N ASP A 940 15.47 41.34 -6.13
CA ASP A 940 16.53 42.06 -6.87
C ASP A 940 16.93 43.38 -6.21
N LEU A 941 17.23 43.30 -4.90
CA LEU A 941 17.68 44.40 -4.05
C LEU A 941 18.97 43.96 -3.34
N ILE A 942 20.03 44.77 -3.47
CA ILE A 942 21.33 44.51 -2.82
C ILE A 942 21.14 44.42 -1.30
N ASP A 943 20.46 45.42 -0.73
CA ASP A 943 19.96 45.49 0.65
C ASP A 943 19.23 44.24 1.19
N ALA A 944 18.61 43.44 0.32
CA ALA A 944 17.92 42.20 0.71
C ALA A 944 18.85 40.97 0.63
N LYS A 945 19.70 40.92 -0.40
CA LYS A 945 20.72 39.88 -0.58
C LYS A 945 21.78 39.93 0.53
N ASP A 946 22.18 41.14 0.94
CA ASP A 946 23.09 41.37 2.06
C ASP A 946 22.46 40.92 3.39
N LEU A 947 21.19 41.29 3.64
CA LEU A 947 20.45 40.85 4.83
C LEU A 947 20.25 39.32 4.86
N ALA A 948 19.97 38.70 3.71
CA ALA A 948 19.91 37.24 3.60
C ALA A 948 21.24 36.57 3.96
N SER A 949 22.38 37.16 3.54
CA SER A 949 23.71 36.67 3.88
C SER A 949 24.06 36.86 5.37
N ASP A 950 23.64 37.97 6.00
CA ASP A 950 23.79 38.19 7.44
C ASP A 950 22.92 37.21 8.26
N LEU A 951 21.68 36.96 7.85
CA LEU A 951 20.80 35.99 8.51
C LEU A 951 21.32 34.54 8.35
N ALA A 952 21.85 34.18 7.18
CA ALA A 952 22.57 32.90 6.99
C ALA A 952 23.82 32.82 7.88
N GLN A 953 24.58 33.93 7.95
CA GLN A 953 25.53 34.34 8.98
C GLN A 953 25.22 33.80 10.37
N ARG A 954 24.28 34.51 10.99
CA ARG A 954 23.81 34.32 12.35
C ARG A 954 23.31 32.89 12.58
N TRP A 955 22.52 32.34 11.66
CA TRP A 955 21.89 31.03 11.82
C TRP A 955 22.91 29.88 11.78
N ILE A 956 23.80 29.86 10.79
CA ILE A 956 24.83 28.82 10.68
C ILE A 956 25.79 28.89 11.88
N GLN A 957 26.19 30.09 12.31
CA GLN A 957 27.05 30.25 13.48
C GLN A 957 26.35 29.79 14.77
N SER A 958 25.07 30.11 14.95
CA SER A 958 24.24 29.63 16.07
C SER A 958 24.16 28.10 16.11
N ASN A 959 23.81 27.47 14.98
CA ASN A 959 23.73 26.01 14.86
C ASN A 959 25.08 25.32 15.11
N TRP A 960 26.19 25.87 14.58
CA TRP A 960 27.55 25.35 14.79
C TRP A 960 28.01 25.48 16.25
N LEU A 961 27.80 26.63 16.90
CA LEU A 961 28.18 26.83 18.31
C LEU A 961 27.40 25.89 19.24
N ALA A 962 26.11 25.68 18.97
CA ALA A 962 25.32 24.69 19.68
C ALA A 962 25.83 23.26 19.45
N TYR A 963 26.17 22.90 18.20
CA TYR A 963 26.71 21.58 17.88
C TYR A 963 28.03 21.31 18.63
N VAL A 964 28.99 22.24 18.59
CA VAL A 964 30.27 22.15 19.33
C VAL A 964 30.07 22.03 20.85
N LYS A 965 29.01 22.65 21.39
CA LYS A 965 28.72 22.68 22.83
C LYS A 965 27.99 21.42 23.33
N TYR A 966 27.18 20.78 22.49
CA TYR A 966 26.25 19.72 22.89
C TYR A 966 26.39 18.39 22.12
N ASP A 967 27.28 18.30 21.12
CA ASP A 967 27.50 17.13 20.25
C ASP A 967 26.21 16.65 19.53
N ALA A 968 25.29 17.59 19.25
CA ALA A 968 23.96 17.29 18.74
C ALA A 968 23.35 18.44 17.91
N MET A 969 22.45 18.08 17.00
CA MET A 969 21.56 18.99 16.26
C MET A 969 20.15 18.92 16.82
N PHE A 970 19.47 20.06 16.90
CA PHE A 970 18.19 20.20 17.61
C PHE A 970 17.05 20.54 16.64
N GLU A 971 15.81 20.23 17.02
CA GLU A 971 14.62 20.60 16.24
C GLU A 971 14.41 22.13 16.13
N LYS A 972 14.75 22.86 17.22
CA LYS A 972 14.49 24.29 17.45
C LYS A 972 15.57 24.91 18.35
N TYR A 973 15.85 26.21 18.17
CA TYR A 973 16.93 26.94 18.84
C TYR A 973 16.39 28.19 19.54
N ASP A 974 16.96 28.57 20.69
CA ASP A 974 16.62 29.81 21.37
C ASP A 974 17.35 30.99 20.71
N VAL A 975 16.62 32.02 20.26
CA VAL A 975 17.22 33.20 19.61
C VAL A 975 17.99 34.11 20.56
N SER A 976 17.80 33.92 21.87
CA SER A 976 18.46 34.67 22.93
C SER A 976 19.67 33.91 23.51
N GLY A 977 20.52 34.62 24.25
CA GLY A 977 21.70 34.02 24.87
C GLY A 977 22.70 33.47 23.85
N ASP A 978 23.09 32.20 24.02
CA ASP A 978 24.22 31.55 23.35
C ASP A 978 23.81 30.49 22.30
N GLY A 979 22.62 30.60 21.72
CA GLY A 979 22.14 29.67 20.68
C GLY A 979 21.81 28.26 21.21
N LYS A 980 21.62 28.12 22.52
CA LYS A 980 21.16 26.89 23.18
C LYS A 980 19.87 26.30 22.54
N PRO A 981 19.55 25.03 22.81
CA PRO A 981 18.29 24.42 22.37
C PRO A 981 17.07 25.21 22.83
N GLY A 982 16.07 25.34 21.96
CA GLY A 982 14.79 25.96 22.29
C GLY A 982 13.91 25.04 23.15
N GLY A 983 12.81 25.56 23.68
CA GLY A 983 11.97 24.85 24.66
C GLY A 983 10.48 25.15 24.55
N GLY A 984 9.72 24.87 25.61
CA GLY A 984 8.26 25.04 25.62
C GLY A 984 7.51 24.01 24.77
N GLY A 985 6.17 24.11 24.77
CA GLY A 985 5.28 23.11 24.18
C GLY A 985 5.04 21.89 25.09
N GLU A 986 4.65 20.76 24.49
CA GLU A 986 4.15 19.57 25.21
C GLU A 986 5.20 18.49 25.50
N TYR A 987 6.44 18.67 25.04
CA TYR A 987 7.50 17.65 25.10
C TYR A 987 8.90 18.27 25.11
N GLU A 988 9.90 17.53 25.61
CA GLU A 988 11.30 17.98 25.67
C GLU A 988 11.93 18.12 24.27
N VAL A 989 12.96 18.98 24.15
CA VAL A 989 13.58 19.29 22.86
C VAL A 989 14.23 18.08 22.18
N GLN A 990 13.88 17.85 20.92
CA GLN A 990 14.31 16.63 20.19
C GLN A 990 15.66 16.78 19.48
N LEU A 991 16.40 15.67 19.42
CA LEU A 991 17.73 15.55 18.81
C LEU A 991 17.68 14.86 17.43
N GLY A 992 18.45 15.36 16.46
CA GLY A 992 18.71 14.67 15.20
C GLY A 992 19.39 15.57 14.14
N PHE A 993 18.77 16.66 13.68
CA PHE A 993 17.33 16.72 13.42
C PHE A 993 17.13 17.01 11.93
N GLY A 994 16.28 16.23 11.26
CA GLY A 994 16.23 16.12 9.80
C GLY A 994 16.18 17.45 9.06
N TRP A 995 15.26 18.35 9.41
CA TRP A 995 15.17 19.67 8.77
C TRP A 995 16.31 20.62 9.12
N THR A 996 16.96 20.45 10.27
CA THR A 996 18.05 21.34 10.73
C THR A 996 19.30 21.01 9.95
N ASN A 997 19.58 19.72 9.82
CA ASN A 997 20.64 19.18 8.97
C ASN A 997 20.37 19.63 7.52
N GLY A 998 19.13 19.44 7.03
CA GLY A 998 18.71 19.86 5.69
C GLY A 998 18.86 21.36 5.39
N VAL A 999 18.46 22.24 6.32
CA VAL A 999 18.61 23.70 6.21
C VAL A 999 20.07 24.12 6.31
N ALA A 1000 20.84 23.55 7.24
CA ALA A 1000 22.26 23.85 7.37
C ALA A 1000 23.03 23.49 6.10
N LEU A 1001 22.78 22.30 5.51
CA LEU A 1001 23.43 21.92 4.24
C LEU A 1001 23.02 22.83 3.06
N GLN A 1002 21.76 23.30 2.99
CA GLN A 1002 21.32 24.24 1.95
C GLN A 1002 22.01 25.61 2.07
N LEU A 1003 22.10 26.17 3.28
CA LEU A 1003 22.78 27.44 3.51
C LEU A 1003 24.31 27.32 3.31
N LEU A 1004 24.92 26.20 3.69
CA LEU A 1004 26.33 25.90 3.44
C LEU A 1004 26.63 25.66 1.96
N ASP A 1005 25.71 25.11 1.17
CA ASP A 1005 25.86 25.00 -0.28
C ASP A 1005 25.81 26.39 -0.97
N LYS A 1006 24.89 27.25 -0.52
CA LYS A 1006 24.61 28.56 -1.13
C LYS A 1006 25.57 29.68 -0.71
N TYR A 1007 26.00 29.69 0.54
CA TYR A 1007 26.84 30.75 1.13
C TYR A 1007 28.19 30.24 1.68
N GLY A 1008 28.49 28.94 1.58
CA GLY A 1008 29.67 28.34 2.21
C GLY A 1008 31.02 28.95 1.80
N ASN A 1009 31.09 29.65 0.66
CA ASN A 1009 32.28 30.36 0.22
C ASN A 1009 32.60 31.62 1.07
N SER A 1010 31.59 32.23 1.70
CA SER A 1010 31.71 33.43 2.55
C SER A 1010 31.41 33.19 4.04
N LEU A 1011 30.70 32.11 4.40
CA LEU A 1011 30.40 31.74 5.79
C LEU A 1011 31.68 31.41 6.59
N SER A 1012 31.68 31.81 7.87
CA SER A 1012 32.77 31.65 8.84
C SER A 1012 32.30 30.99 10.13
N SER A 1013 33.07 30.04 10.64
CA SER A 1013 32.92 29.48 12.00
C SER A 1013 33.45 30.43 13.09
N GLY A 1014 34.43 31.27 12.73
CA GLY A 1014 35.02 32.26 13.61
C GLY A 1014 34.18 33.52 13.69
N GLY A 1015 33.94 34.02 14.90
CA GLY A 1015 33.15 35.22 15.16
C GLY A 1015 33.85 36.52 14.73
N SER A 1016 33.88 36.79 13.42
CA SER A 1016 34.15 38.12 12.89
C SER A 1016 32.84 38.88 12.73
N ALA A 1017 32.59 39.86 13.60
CA ALA A 1017 31.61 40.89 13.28
C ALA A 1017 32.05 41.60 11.99
N LEU A 1018 31.21 41.58 10.96
CA LEU A 1018 31.47 42.25 9.68
C LEU A 1018 31.39 43.77 9.84
N GLY A 1019 32.48 44.35 10.34
CA GLY A 1019 32.81 45.77 10.22
C GLY A 1019 31.80 46.76 10.80
N ALA A 1020 32.00 47.18 12.05
CA ALA A 1020 31.58 48.50 12.52
C ALA A 1020 32.41 49.63 11.84
N GLY A 1021 32.47 49.62 10.51
CA GLY A 1021 33.52 50.25 9.70
C GLY A 1021 33.03 50.91 8.40
N PHE A 1022 31.72 50.99 8.16
CA PHE A 1022 31.13 51.75 7.04
C PHE A 1022 30.05 52.77 7.46
N LEU A 1023 29.90 53.04 8.76
CA LEU A 1023 29.00 54.07 9.31
C LEU A 1023 29.75 55.14 10.12
N ASN A 1024 30.82 55.70 9.53
CA ASN A 1024 31.48 56.91 10.04
C ASN A 1024 32.08 57.70 8.88
N GLY A 1025 31.30 58.62 8.30
CA GLY A 1025 31.79 59.34 7.11
C GLY A 1025 30.81 60.21 6.33
N LEU A 1026 29.91 60.97 6.99
CA LEU A 1026 29.43 62.29 6.49
C LEU A 1026 28.47 62.95 7.50
N ILE A 1027 29.03 63.75 8.43
CA ILE A 1027 28.29 64.77 9.17
C ILE A 1027 28.65 66.12 8.55
N TYR A 1028 27.69 66.78 7.89
CA TYR A 1028 27.68 68.23 7.72
C TYR A 1028 26.23 68.74 7.93
N PRO A 1029 26.02 69.95 8.47
CA PRO A 1029 24.80 70.26 9.20
C PRO A 1029 23.71 70.89 8.34
N VAL A 1030 22.46 70.50 8.61
CA VAL A 1030 21.29 71.32 8.26
C VAL A 1030 20.92 72.16 9.48
N VAL A 1031 21.38 73.41 9.49
CA VAL A 1031 20.79 74.46 10.32
C VAL A 1031 19.45 74.84 9.70
N TYR A 1032 18.36 74.81 10.48
CA TYR A 1032 17.40 75.93 10.49
C TYR A 1032 16.49 75.90 11.74
N THR A 1033 16.87 76.76 12.70
CA THR A 1033 16.01 77.63 13.51
C THR A 1033 14.65 77.11 14.01
N MET A 1034 14.54 76.92 15.34
CA MET A 1034 13.25 76.96 16.04
C MET A 1034 12.53 78.30 15.78
N VAL A 1035 11.25 78.22 15.42
CA VAL A 1035 10.29 79.29 15.71
C VAL A 1035 9.21 78.69 16.60
N TYR A 1036 9.07 79.22 17.82
CA TYR A 1036 7.95 78.89 18.70
C TYR A 1036 6.64 79.36 18.05
N TYR A 1037 5.63 78.49 18.03
CA TYR A 1037 4.28 78.85 18.48
C TYR A 1037 3.50 77.59 18.88
N ALA A 1038 2.61 77.75 19.84
CA ALA A 1038 1.64 76.76 20.29
C ALA A 1038 0.26 77.46 20.41
N PRO A 1039 -0.84 76.74 20.66
CA PRO A 1039 -1.18 75.38 20.23
C PRO A 1039 -2.44 75.37 19.34
N PHE A 1040 -2.74 74.26 18.67
CA PHE A 1040 -4.10 73.66 18.60
C PHE A 1040 -4.05 72.26 17.97
#